data_AF-A0A8D8RSM6-F1
#
_entry.id   AF-A0A8D8RSM6-F1
#
_cell.length_a   1.000
_cell.length_b   1.000
_cell.length_c   1.000
_cell.angle_alpha   90.00
_cell.angle_beta   90.00
_cell.angle_gamma   90.00
#
_symmetry.space_group_name_H-M   'P 1'
#
loop_
_entity.id
_entity.type
_entity.pdbx_description
1 polymer ?
#
loop_
_entity_poly.entity_id
_entity_poly.type
_entity_poly.pdbx_seq_one_letter_code
_entity_poly.pdbx_strand_id
1 'polypeptide(L)'
;MGRPGFGTPRGGGRGGGGRGGGGGRDSGSLGFSGGGGFKRDSGGGRGGSFRGGDRGGRGGGRGFGGRGGGDRGGRGGGGDRGGRGGGFGGRGGGRGRGGGRGGGGRGPNRDVCNDLPNIVEPYIRGLRRGEAQAYPNDVLNMLKDPELEGVNNDVIISLLQYISTQRPGAVLVFLPGWDTINSLHRTLCQSKFFNSSRFQIIPLHSMLPTVSQKAIFNTPPEGVRKIVLATNIAETSITIDDIVYVVDCGKTKMNNFDVKNNIATLKPEWISLANARQRRGRAGRVQEGVCYHLYSRAREQTFQDYPLPEIQRTRLDEVVLKAKMLQLGKIAPFLQKLLDPPDEASVHLSLKLLRLIDALDDDEHLTPLGYHLAKLPLDPQIGKMLLMASIFSCVDPVFTVAASLGFKDAFYTPMNMEKEVDKQKTILAQGATSDYTVLINAMKGWETALEQGYSHDYCRENFLTNNTLLLLRDMKDQFSRHLHDMKFIGSNNPKAEQANLNSHNTALVNAIIASGLYPNVGVIKRTRWNNKMNKHFSSITTPDDGKVCIHPKSVNSNQPSFDSPFLMYYMKLKGTGAINLHDTSSVYPLPLIFFAHDMKSHMVTKDTEKNRAFVKHRHGFKDNKPKEIITVRDCLSFECKPSTAKLIKELRTRLNMLLAHKLSHPGTTEWGDPNEGNILLAMIELITNEDKRNQGDDYSDEEDNDYVNNI
;
A
#
# COMPACT_ATOMS: atom_id res chain seq x y z
N MET A 1 21.74 38.79 36.68
CA MET A 1 20.73 39.79 37.11
C MET A 1 19.38 39.22 36.75
N GLY A 2 18.38 38.95 37.59
CA GLY A 2 18.15 38.97 39.03
C GLY A 2 16.70 38.48 39.20
N ARG A 3 16.45 37.54 40.11
CA ARG A 3 15.09 37.07 40.48
C ARG A 3 14.31 38.18 41.21
N PRO A 4 12.98 38.06 41.32
CA PRO A 4 12.35 37.70 42.61
C PRO A 4 11.15 36.74 42.40
N GLY A 5 10.53 36.05 43.37
CA GLY A 5 10.52 36.11 44.83
C GLY A 5 9.11 35.76 45.34
N PHE A 6 9.03 34.78 46.25
CA PHE A 6 7.90 34.11 46.92
C PHE A 6 6.69 34.94 47.42
N GLY A 7 5.55 34.24 47.62
CA GLY A 7 4.53 34.60 48.62
C GLY A 7 3.27 33.71 48.66
N THR A 8 3.19 32.78 49.61
CA THR A 8 1.97 32.05 50.06
C THR A 8 1.10 32.91 51.00
N PRO A 9 -0.15 32.50 51.27
CA PRO A 9 -0.57 32.36 52.67
C PRO A 9 -1.29 31.04 53.00
N ARG A 10 -1.07 30.61 54.25
CA ARG A 10 -1.73 29.51 54.98
C ARG A 10 -2.91 30.03 55.81
N GLY A 11 -3.82 29.11 56.15
CA GLY A 11 -4.64 29.11 57.37
C GLY A 11 -6.14 28.97 57.07
N GLY A 12 -6.91 28.05 57.63
CA GLY A 12 -6.68 27.10 58.71
C GLY A 12 -7.99 26.93 59.50
N GLY A 13 -8.35 25.69 59.83
CA GLY A 13 -9.32 25.34 60.88
C GLY A 13 -10.72 24.89 60.42
N ARG A 14 -11.43 23.99 61.10
CA ARG A 14 -11.17 22.82 61.98
C ARG A 14 -12.56 22.29 62.41
N GLY A 15 -12.65 20.99 62.70
CA GLY A 15 -13.75 20.36 63.45
C GLY A 15 -14.78 19.66 62.54
N GLY A 16 -14.94 18.34 62.49
CA GLY A 16 -14.94 17.33 63.58
C GLY A 16 -16.40 17.00 63.91
N GLY A 17 -16.89 15.77 64.03
CA GLY A 17 -16.36 14.42 63.93
C GLY A 17 -17.48 13.41 64.26
N GLY A 18 -17.20 12.11 64.18
CA GLY A 18 -18.02 11.03 64.75
C GLY A 18 -18.53 10.01 63.72
N ARG A 19 -17.81 8.91 63.45
CA ARG A 19 -17.89 7.56 64.09
C ARG A 19 -19.13 6.79 63.62
N GLY A 20 -19.08 5.54 63.14
CA GLY A 20 -18.04 4.51 62.94
C GLY A 20 -18.57 3.55 61.85
N GLY A 21 -17.98 2.43 61.48
CA GLY A 21 -16.85 1.62 61.91
C GLY A 21 -17.04 0.25 61.25
N GLY A 22 -15.96 -0.42 60.86
CA GLY A 22 -15.97 -1.87 60.62
C GLY A 22 -15.45 -2.35 59.26
N GLY A 23 -14.16 -2.74 59.25
CA GLY A 23 -13.56 -3.87 58.51
C GLY A 23 -13.55 -3.81 56.98
N GLY A 24 -12.45 -4.04 56.26
CA GLY A 24 -11.13 -4.54 56.59
C GLY A 24 -10.49 -5.10 55.31
N ARG A 25 -9.15 -5.09 55.29
CA ARG A 25 -8.20 -5.71 54.33
C ARG A 25 -7.74 -4.87 53.13
N ASP A 26 -6.64 -4.15 53.39
CA ASP A 26 -5.31 -4.22 52.72
C ASP A 26 -5.29 -4.13 51.18
N SER A 27 -4.84 -3.00 50.61
CA SER A 27 -3.43 -2.59 50.37
C SER A 27 -2.66 -3.66 49.59
N GLY A 28 -2.13 -3.44 48.39
CA GLY A 28 -1.29 -2.34 47.91
C GLY A 28 -0.38 -3.01 46.87
N SER A 29 -0.38 -2.52 45.63
CA SER A 29 0.71 -1.73 45.04
C SER A 29 1.95 -2.52 44.60
N LEU A 30 2.25 -2.32 43.31
CA LEU A 30 3.59 -2.25 42.68
C LEU A 30 4.33 -3.56 42.33
N GLY A 31 4.50 -3.74 41.01
CA GLY A 31 5.81 -3.84 40.35
C GLY A 31 6.68 -5.08 40.61
N PHE A 32 7.06 -5.79 39.55
CA PHE A 32 8.44 -5.97 39.06
C PHE A 32 8.59 -7.16 38.09
N SER A 33 9.58 -6.97 37.22
CA SER A 33 10.36 -7.92 36.40
C SER A 33 10.52 -9.38 36.83
N GLY A 34 10.84 -10.23 35.84
CA GLY A 34 11.57 -11.50 35.97
C GLY A 34 10.94 -12.58 35.08
N GLY A 35 11.61 -13.18 34.09
CA GLY A 35 12.93 -13.77 34.17
C GLY A 35 12.79 -15.21 34.69
N GLY A 36 12.29 -16.13 33.85
CA GLY A 36 12.08 -17.54 34.22
C GLY A 36 13.09 -18.46 33.54
N GLY A 37 14.20 -18.74 34.22
CA GLY A 37 15.08 -19.86 33.95
C GLY A 37 14.67 -21.08 34.79
N PHE A 38 14.54 -22.25 34.16
CA PHE A 38 14.27 -23.51 34.85
C PHE A 38 15.55 -24.31 35.09
N LYS A 39 15.71 -24.72 36.35
CA LYS A 39 16.72 -25.64 36.88
C LYS A 39 16.58 -27.04 36.27
N ARG A 40 17.72 -27.71 36.06
CA ARG A 40 17.86 -29.17 36.18
C ARG A 40 19.08 -29.49 37.03
N ASP A 41 18.83 -30.30 38.06
CA ASP A 41 19.83 -30.95 38.90
C ASP A 41 20.56 -32.06 38.13
N SER A 42 21.88 -32.17 38.30
CA SER A 42 22.57 -33.43 38.62
C SER A 42 24.05 -33.14 38.92
N GLY A 43 24.52 -33.61 40.08
CA GLY A 43 25.90 -33.44 40.55
C GLY A 43 26.90 -34.40 39.91
N GLY A 44 28.19 -34.11 40.12
CA GLY A 44 29.27 -35.06 39.85
C GLY A 44 30.65 -34.46 39.57
N GLY A 45 31.31 -33.93 40.61
CA GLY A 45 32.73 -34.14 40.95
C GLY A 45 33.91 -33.89 39.98
N ARG A 46 34.93 -33.22 40.54
CA ARG A 46 36.37 -33.11 40.18
C ARG A 46 36.66 -32.12 39.04
N GLY A 47 37.55 -31.12 39.13
CA GLY A 47 38.69 -30.84 40.00
C GLY A 47 39.84 -30.37 39.07
N GLY A 48 40.35 -29.15 39.24
CA GLY A 48 41.51 -28.68 38.45
C GLY A 48 41.62 -27.17 38.29
N SER A 49 42.33 -26.54 39.21
CA SER A 49 42.88 -25.18 39.14
C SER A 49 44.00 -25.06 38.09
N PHE A 50 44.20 -23.89 37.47
CA PHE A 50 45.42 -23.06 37.59
C PHE A 50 45.41 -21.81 36.66
N ARG A 51 45.83 -20.69 37.27
CA ARG A 51 46.43 -19.40 36.81
C ARG A 51 46.79 -19.28 35.32
N GLY A 52 46.63 -18.13 34.64
CA GLY A 52 46.96 -16.76 35.05
C GLY A 52 48.34 -16.36 34.48
N GLY A 53 48.41 -15.39 33.57
CA GLY A 53 49.67 -14.94 32.97
C GLY A 53 49.52 -13.73 32.04
N ASP A 54 49.86 -12.56 32.58
CA ASP A 54 49.88 -11.24 31.98
C ASP A 54 51.35 -10.81 31.76
N ARG A 55 51.71 -10.29 30.57
CA ARG A 55 52.93 -9.51 30.20
C ARG A 55 52.64 -8.92 28.80
N GLY A 56 52.83 -7.65 28.43
CA GLY A 56 53.67 -6.56 28.92
C GLY A 56 54.79 -6.23 27.91
N GLY A 57 54.78 -5.04 27.27
CA GLY A 57 56.04 -4.39 26.81
C GLY A 57 56.13 -3.71 25.43
N ARG A 58 55.87 -2.39 25.39
CA ARG A 58 56.68 -1.23 24.90
C ARG A 58 57.37 -1.14 23.51
N GLY A 59 57.26 0.09 22.94
CA GLY A 59 58.29 0.87 22.21
C GLY A 59 58.01 1.03 20.70
N GLY A 60 58.11 2.17 20.00
CA GLY A 60 58.58 3.53 20.26
C GLY A 60 59.29 4.10 19.01
N GLY A 61 58.81 5.21 18.42
CA GLY A 61 59.65 6.28 17.83
C GLY A 61 59.82 6.46 16.30
N ARG A 62 59.61 7.73 15.87
CA ARG A 62 60.23 8.53 14.75
C ARG A 62 59.81 8.17 13.30
N GLY A 63 59.63 9.07 12.33
CA GLY A 63 59.77 10.54 12.16
C GLY A 63 59.88 10.92 10.66
N PHE A 64 59.61 12.19 10.31
CA PHE A 64 59.85 12.91 9.02
C PHE A 64 58.94 12.55 7.81
N GLY A 65 58.49 13.45 6.91
CA GLY A 65 58.71 14.89 6.67
C GLY A 65 58.62 15.20 5.15
N GLY A 66 58.02 16.35 4.74
CA GLY A 66 58.10 16.94 3.37
C GLY A 66 56.77 17.56 2.89
N ARG A 67 56.53 18.88 2.99
CA ARG A 67 56.85 20.02 2.04
C ARG A 67 56.12 19.93 0.69
N GLY A 68 55.51 20.97 0.09
CA GLY A 68 55.33 22.41 0.35
C GLY A 68 53.99 22.89 -0.29
N GLY A 69 53.40 24.06 -0.04
CA GLY A 69 53.92 25.43 -0.15
C GLY A 69 53.68 25.95 -1.58
N GLY A 70 52.51 26.52 -1.91
CA GLY A 70 52.18 27.97 -1.88
C GLY A 70 51.91 28.45 -3.31
N ASP A 71 51.29 29.59 -3.67
CA ASP A 71 50.50 30.62 -3.00
C ASP A 71 50.03 31.59 -4.15
N ARG A 72 48.91 32.31 -3.97
CA ARG A 72 48.43 33.54 -4.68
C ARG A 72 48.17 33.46 -6.21
N GLY A 73 47.15 34.11 -6.81
CA GLY A 73 46.29 35.22 -6.43
C GLY A 73 46.21 36.19 -7.64
N GLY A 74 45.02 36.63 -8.07
CA GLY A 74 44.91 37.63 -9.15
C GLY A 74 43.48 37.95 -9.61
N ARG A 75 43.13 39.24 -9.57
CA ARG A 75 41.82 39.86 -9.87
C ARG A 75 41.65 40.28 -11.35
N GLY A 76 40.40 40.59 -11.72
CA GLY A 76 39.99 41.49 -12.83
C GLY A 76 38.90 40.84 -13.69
N GLY A 77 37.77 41.44 -14.10
CA GLY A 77 37.28 42.82 -14.10
C GLY A 77 36.77 43.21 -15.50
N GLY A 78 35.47 43.57 -15.63
CA GLY A 78 34.83 44.18 -16.83
C GLY A 78 34.37 43.20 -17.92
N GLY A 79 33.30 43.38 -18.71
CA GLY A 79 32.29 44.42 -18.99
C GLY A 79 31.56 43.94 -20.27
N ASP A 80 30.24 43.80 -20.25
CA ASP A 80 29.23 44.69 -20.87
C ASP A 80 28.99 44.53 -22.40
N ARG A 81 27.69 44.62 -22.78
CA ARG A 81 27.06 44.73 -24.13
C ARG A 81 27.01 43.43 -24.97
N GLY A 82 25.91 43.05 -25.62
CA GLY A 82 24.73 43.75 -26.11
C GLY A 82 24.58 43.45 -27.61
N GLY A 83 23.44 42.91 -28.08
CA GLY A 83 23.24 42.70 -29.53
C GLY A 83 22.04 41.82 -29.90
N ARG A 84 20.96 42.48 -30.36
CA ARG A 84 19.76 41.91 -30.97
C ARG A 84 20.01 41.48 -32.43
N GLY A 85 19.19 40.56 -32.95
CA GLY A 85 18.53 40.77 -34.25
C GLY A 85 18.61 39.65 -35.30
N GLY A 86 17.41 39.24 -35.78
CA GLY A 86 17.13 38.69 -37.12
C GLY A 86 17.42 37.19 -37.32
N GLY A 87 16.56 36.34 -37.90
CA GLY A 87 15.42 36.56 -38.78
C GLY A 87 15.64 35.84 -40.12
N PHE A 88 14.72 34.93 -40.50
CA PHE A 88 14.60 34.23 -41.80
C PHE A 88 15.73 33.20 -42.12
N GLY A 89 15.52 32.06 -42.75
CA GLY A 89 14.39 31.47 -43.46
C GLY A 89 14.94 30.61 -44.62
N GLY A 90 14.50 29.35 -44.74
CA GLY A 90 14.39 28.67 -46.04
C GLY A 90 15.55 27.82 -46.58
N ARG A 91 15.27 26.51 -46.67
CA ARG A 91 15.54 25.55 -47.77
C ARG A 91 16.99 25.29 -48.24
N GLY A 92 17.34 24.00 -48.27
CA GLY A 92 18.32 23.46 -49.23
C GLY A 92 18.88 22.12 -48.79
N GLY A 93 18.47 21.04 -49.48
CA GLY A 93 18.99 19.69 -49.23
C GLY A 93 20.41 19.49 -49.77
N GLY A 94 21.10 18.49 -49.24
CA GLY A 94 22.39 18.05 -49.77
C GLY A 94 23.05 17.00 -48.89
N ARG A 95 23.21 15.79 -49.43
CA ARG A 95 23.87 14.63 -48.81
C ARG A 95 25.35 14.92 -48.55
N GLY A 96 25.87 14.50 -47.39
CA GLY A 96 27.30 14.46 -47.12
C GLY A 96 27.63 13.56 -45.93
N ARG A 97 28.35 12.47 -46.19
CA ARG A 97 28.91 11.55 -45.18
C ARG A 97 30.05 12.26 -44.43
N GLY A 98 30.12 12.09 -43.11
CA GLY A 98 31.28 12.45 -42.29
C GLY A 98 31.04 12.16 -40.82
N GLY A 99 31.83 11.25 -40.25
CA GLY A 99 31.67 10.78 -38.88
C GLY A 99 32.07 11.81 -37.82
N GLY A 100 31.44 11.71 -36.65
CA GLY A 100 31.80 12.45 -35.45
C GLY A 100 31.14 11.81 -34.24
N ARG A 101 31.97 11.22 -33.37
CA ARG A 101 31.57 10.62 -32.09
C ARG A 101 30.97 11.70 -31.18
N GLY A 102 29.76 11.46 -30.66
CA GLY A 102 29.15 12.25 -29.60
C GLY A 102 28.40 11.33 -28.65
N GLY A 103 28.90 11.21 -27.42
CA GLY A 103 28.29 10.42 -26.36
C GLY A 103 26.95 11.02 -25.93
N GLY A 104 25.86 10.31 -26.19
CA GLY A 104 24.53 10.60 -25.68
C GLY A 104 24.18 9.61 -24.58
N GLY A 105 23.99 10.11 -23.36
CA GLY A 105 23.50 9.34 -22.22
C GLY A 105 22.19 8.62 -22.56
N ARG A 106 22.16 7.32 -22.28
CA ARG A 106 20.96 6.49 -22.43
C ARG A 106 20.03 6.79 -21.27
N GLY A 107 18.85 7.34 -21.57
CA GLY A 107 17.74 7.40 -20.62
C GLY A 107 17.21 6.00 -20.28
N PRO A 108 16.60 5.80 -19.09
CA PRO A 108 16.16 4.49 -18.64
C PRO A 108 14.70 4.27 -19.04
N ASN A 109 14.45 3.58 -20.15
CA ASN A 109 13.25 2.74 -20.38
C ASN A 109 13.23 2.25 -21.84
N ARG A 110 14.00 1.21 -22.13
CA ARG A 110 13.64 0.25 -23.18
C ARG A 110 13.34 -1.06 -22.49
N ASP A 111 12.20 -1.66 -22.83
CA ASP A 111 11.71 -2.92 -22.29
C ASP A 111 12.81 -4.00 -22.32
N VAL A 112 13.36 -4.32 -21.14
CA VAL A 112 14.55 -5.15 -20.93
C VAL A 112 14.36 -6.61 -21.37
N CYS A 113 13.13 -7.04 -21.65
CA CYS A 113 12.84 -8.42 -22.07
C CYS A 113 13.20 -8.73 -23.54
N ASN A 114 13.36 -7.73 -24.42
CA ASN A 114 13.64 -7.99 -25.85
C ASN A 114 15.13 -8.08 -26.21
N ASP A 115 16.04 -7.93 -25.24
CA ASP A 115 17.49 -7.91 -25.47
C ASP A 115 18.22 -9.21 -25.05
N LEU A 116 17.51 -10.25 -24.61
CA LEU A 116 18.15 -11.48 -24.13
C LEU A 116 19.13 -12.11 -25.13
N PRO A 117 18.80 -12.23 -26.44
CA PRO A 117 19.77 -12.74 -27.41
C PRO A 117 21.02 -11.86 -27.50
N ASN A 118 20.88 -10.53 -27.38
CA ASN A 118 22.00 -9.60 -27.42
C ASN A 118 22.92 -9.74 -26.20
N ILE A 119 22.34 -10.06 -25.04
CA ILE A 119 23.06 -10.24 -23.77
C ILE A 119 23.79 -11.59 -23.74
N VAL A 120 23.13 -12.66 -24.18
CA VAL A 120 23.61 -14.03 -23.97
C VAL A 120 24.49 -14.54 -25.12
N GLU A 121 24.28 -14.08 -26.35
CA GLU A 121 25.05 -14.56 -27.52
C GLU A 121 26.56 -14.34 -27.39
N PRO A 122 27.06 -13.17 -26.93
CA PRO A 122 28.50 -12.97 -26.68
C PRO A 122 29.04 -13.93 -25.61
N TYR A 123 28.24 -14.20 -24.58
CA TYR A 123 28.62 -15.09 -23.48
C TYR A 123 28.72 -16.55 -23.93
N ILE A 124 27.75 -17.04 -24.74
CA ILE A 124 27.80 -18.39 -25.33
C ILE A 124 29.03 -18.56 -26.23
N ARG A 125 29.39 -17.54 -27.02
CA ARG A 125 30.60 -17.58 -27.84
C ARG A 125 31.86 -17.70 -26.97
N GLY A 126 31.88 -17.03 -25.82
CA GLY A 126 32.94 -17.18 -24.82
C GLY A 126 33.01 -18.60 -24.25
N LEU A 127 31.87 -19.18 -23.85
CA LEU A 127 31.81 -20.55 -23.34
C LEU A 127 32.28 -21.60 -24.36
N ARG A 128 31.99 -21.40 -25.65
CA ARG A 128 32.48 -22.28 -26.73
C ARG A 128 33.99 -22.22 -26.94
N ARG A 129 34.62 -21.10 -26.56
CA ARG A 129 36.07 -20.85 -26.72
C ARG A 129 36.88 -21.21 -25.47
N GLY A 130 36.24 -21.34 -24.30
CA GLY A 130 36.93 -21.62 -23.04
C GLY A 130 37.43 -23.06 -22.96
N GLU A 131 38.73 -23.24 -22.73
CA GLU A 131 39.43 -24.54 -22.75
C GLU A 131 39.14 -25.45 -21.53
N ALA A 132 38.47 -24.95 -20.48
CA ALA A 132 38.36 -25.69 -19.21
C ALA A 132 37.15 -26.63 -19.09
N GLN A 133 36.04 -26.40 -19.82
CA GLN A 133 34.89 -27.33 -19.84
C GLN A 133 33.93 -27.02 -20.99
N ALA A 134 33.85 -27.91 -21.98
CA ALA A 134 32.91 -27.78 -23.09
C ALA A 134 31.49 -28.18 -22.63
N TYR A 135 30.58 -27.20 -22.54
CA TYR A 135 29.16 -27.50 -22.28
C TYR A 135 28.51 -28.18 -23.51
N PRO A 136 27.62 -29.16 -23.31
CA PRO A 136 26.84 -29.74 -24.41
C PRO A 136 26.07 -28.66 -25.19
N ASN A 137 25.93 -28.86 -26.50
CA ASN A 137 25.21 -27.90 -27.36
C ASN A 137 23.78 -27.66 -26.88
N ASP A 138 23.12 -28.68 -26.34
CA ASP A 138 21.75 -28.55 -25.82
C ASP A 138 21.67 -27.58 -24.64
N VAL A 139 22.68 -27.60 -23.75
CA VAL A 139 22.78 -26.64 -22.62
C VAL A 139 23.02 -25.22 -23.15
N LEU A 140 23.90 -25.06 -24.14
CA LEU A 140 24.16 -23.77 -24.75
C LEU A 140 22.95 -23.22 -25.50
N ASN A 141 22.16 -24.09 -26.13
CA ASN A 141 20.91 -23.72 -26.80
C ASN A 141 19.83 -23.33 -25.80
N MET A 142 19.72 -24.07 -24.69
CA MET A 142 18.82 -23.73 -23.59
C MET A 142 19.10 -22.33 -23.03
N LEU A 143 20.37 -21.91 -22.88
CA LEU A 143 20.70 -20.55 -22.41
C LEU A 143 20.11 -19.41 -23.28
N LYS A 144 19.73 -19.69 -24.52
CA LYS A 144 19.09 -18.71 -25.42
C LYS A 144 17.58 -18.60 -25.21
N ASP A 145 16.98 -19.55 -24.51
CA ASP A 145 15.54 -19.60 -24.27
C ASP A 145 15.11 -18.53 -23.24
N PRO A 146 14.26 -17.57 -23.63
CA PRO A 146 13.72 -16.59 -22.69
C PRO A 146 12.94 -17.18 -21.53
N GLU A 147 12.36 -18.38 -21.68
CA GLU A 147 11.62 -19.04 -20.60
C GLU A 147 12.52 -19.41 -19.41
N LEU A 148 13.82 -19.62 -19.63
CA LEU A 148 14.79 -19.84 -18.55
C LEU A 148 14.97 -18.63 -17.63
N GLU A 149 14.61 -17.43 -18.08
CA GLU A 149 14.63 -16.26 -17.23
C GLU A 149 13.51 -16.29 -16.19
N GLY A 150 12.51 -17.15 -16.35
CA GLY A 150 11.45 -17.41 -15.37
C GLY A 150 11.95 -18.15 -14.12
N VAL A 151 11.10 -18.21 -13.10
CA VAL A 151 11.36 -19.09 -11.93
C VAL A 151 10.88 -20.49 -12.28
N ASN A 152 11.83 -21.41 -12.49
CA ASN A 152 11.53 -22.79 -12.84
C ASN A 152 11.57 -23.70 -11.61
N ASN A 153 10.39 -24.20 -11.20
CA ASN A 153 10.27 -25.08 -10.03
C ASN A 153 10.98 -26.42 -10.22
N ASP A 154 11.01 -26.97 -11.44
CA ASP A 154 11.64 -28.27 -11.71
C ASP A 154 13.15 -28.20 -11.50
N VAL A 155 13.78 -27.12 -11.98
CA VAL A 155 15.21 -26.85 -11.73
C VAL A 155 15.50 -26.71 -10.24
N ILE A 156 14.65 -25.99 -9.50
CA ILE A 156 14.79 -25.85 -8.05
C ILE A 156 14.65 -27.21 -7.36
N ILE A 157 13.66 -28.02 -7.75
CA ILE A 157 13.42 -29.36 -7.19
C ILE A 157 14.61 -30.29 -7.45
N SER A 158 15.12 -30.35 -8.68
CA SER A 158 16.30 -31.15 -9.04
C SER A 158 17.54 -30.67 -8.28
N LEU A 159 17.71 -29.36 -8.10
CA LEU A 159 18.79 -28.80 -7.31
C LEU A 159 18.66 -29.16 -5.82
N LEU A 160 17.45 -29.13 -5.25
CA LEU A 160 17.20 -29.56 -3.87
C LEU A 160 17.48 -31.05 -3.67
N GLN A 161 17.14 -31.90 -4.66
CA GLN A 161 17.50 -33.32 -4.67
C GLN A 161 19.02 -33.50 -4.70
N TYR A 162 19.73 -32.78 -5.56
CA TYR A 162 21.19 -32.77 -5.57
C TYR A 162 21.79 -32.30 -4.25
N ILE A 163 21.30 -31.19 -3.69
CA ILE A 163 21.77 -30.68 -2.39
C ILE A 163 21.57 -31.71 -1.29
N SER A 164 20.48 -32.50 -1.33
CA SER A 164 20.22 -33.54 -0.32
C SER A 164 21.27 -34.66 -0.26
N THR A 165 22.06 -34.84 -1.33
CA THR A 165 23.20 -35.78 -1.34
C THR A 165 24.51 -35.15 -0.87
N GLN A 166 24.53 -33.83 -0.63
CA GLN A 166 25.67 -33.08 -0.11
C GLN A 166 25.69 -33.06 1.42
N ARG A 167 26.77 -32.52 2.01
CA ARG A 167 26.98 -32.42 3.47
C ARG A 167 25.78 -31.83 4.23
N PRO A 168 25.59 -32.14 5.52
CA PRO A 168 24.48 -31.61 6.32
C PRO A 168 24.42 -30.07 6.32
N GLY A 169 23.21 -29.54 6.47
CA GLY A 169 22.95 -28.10 6.53
C GLY A 169 21.58 -27.74 5.96
N ALA A 170 20.97 -26.70 6.50
CA ALA A 170 19.68 -26.22 6.03
C ALA A 170 19.81 -25.49 4.69
N VAL A 171 18.71 -25.48 3.93
CA VAL A 171 18.61 -24.82 2.63
C VAL A 171 17.70 -23.61 2.73
N LEU A 172 18.14 -22.47 2.22
CA LEU A 172 17.33 -21.27 2.06
C LEU A 172 17.09 -20.99 0.57
N VAL A 173 15.84 -20.99 0.14
CA VAL A 173 15.43 -20.75 -1.25
C VAL A 173 14.81 -19.35 -1.34
N PHE A 174 15.42 -18.45 -2.11
CA PHE A 174 14.86 -17.13 -2.38
C PHE A 174 13.95 -17.16 -3.61
N LEU A 175 12.67 -16.84 -3.39
CA LEU A 175 11.61 -16.80 -4.39
C LEU A 175 11.00 -15.39 -4.49
N PRO A 176 10.42 -15.01 -5.65
CA PRO A 176 9.92 -13.65 -5.85
C PRO A 176 8.76 -13.26 -4.93
N GLY A 177 7.88 -14.19 -4.57
CA GLY A 177 6.69 -13.89 -3.78
C GLY A 177 5.91 -15.12 -3.31
N TRP A 178 4.76 -14.85 -2.67
CA TRP A 178 3.91 -15.88 -2.08
C TRP A 178 3.43 -16.95 -3.06
N ASP A 179 3.00 -16.57 -4.27
CA ASP A 179 2.47 -17.52 -5.25
C ASP A 179 3.52 -18.58 -5.63
N THR A 180 4.77 -18.14 -5.84
CA THR A 180 5.90 -19.03 -6.13
C THR A 180 6.29 -19.90 -4.93
N ILE A 181 6.24 -19.35 -3.70
CA ILE A 181 6.48 -20.11 -2.46
C ILE A 181 5.44 -21.21 -2.31
N ASN A 182 4.15 -20.87 -2.41
CA ASN A 182 3.06 -21.84 -2.26
C ASN A 182 3.08 -22.91 -3.35
N SER A 183 3.33 -22.51 -4.60
CA SER A 183 3.44 -23.45 -5.71
C SER A 183 4.54 -24.47 -5.45
N LEU A 184 5.76 -24.01 -5.14
CA LEU A 184 6.89 -24.90 -4.86
C LEU A 184 6.65 -25.74 -3.60
N HIS A 185 6.15 -25.14 -2.52
CA HIS A 185 5.83 -25.82 -1.27
C HIS A 185 4.87 -27.00 -1.51
N ARG A 186 3.77 -26.75 -2.23
CA ARG A 186 2.79 -27.79 -2.57
C ARG A 186 3.43 -28.92 -3.37
N THR A 187 4.22 -28.60 -4.40
CA THR A 187 4.90 -29.61 -5.22
C THR A 187 5.89 -30.45 -4.39
N LEU A 188 6.64 -29.82 -3.48
CA LEU A 188 7.54 -30.54 -2.60
C LEU A 188 6.76 -31.45 -1.63
N CYS A 189 5.70 -30.97 -0.98
CA CYS A 189 4.90 -31.78 -0.06
C CYS A 189 4.18 -32.97 -0.74
N GLN A 190 3.85 -32.85 -2.03
CA GLN A 190 3.25 -33.94 -2.81
C GLN A 190 4.30 -34.94 -3.33
N SER A 191 5.58 -34.62 -3.27
CA SER A 191 6.65 -35.48 -3.74
C SER A 191 6.95 -36.60 -2.73
N LYS A 192 7.07 -37.84 -3.23
CA LYS A 192 7.50 -38.99 -2.42
C LYS A 192 8.92 -38.80 -1.84
N PHE A 193 9.76 -38.03 -2.52
CA PHE A 193 11.15 -37.80 -2.11
C PHE A 193 11.25 -36.88 -0.89
N PHE A 194 10.46 -35.80 -0.86
CA PHE A 194 10.49 -34.77 0.17
C PHE A 194 9.49 -35.06 1.30
N ASN A 195 9.50 -36.29 1.81
CA ASN A 195 8.64 -36.70 2.90
C ASN A 195 9.07 -36.08 4.25
N SER A 196 8.13 -36.00 5.19
CA SER A 196 8.31 -35.35 6.49
C SER A 196 9.27 -36.06 7.43
N SER A 197 9.61 -37.33 7.19
CA SER A 197 10.59 -38.03 8.03
C SER A 197 12.04 -37.65 7.71
N ARG A 198 12.30 -37.06 6.53
CA ARG A 198 13.65 -36.58 6.16
C ARG A 198 13.73 -35.07 5.95
N PHE A 199 12.61 -34.38 5.74
CA PHE A 199 12.61 -32.97 5.41
C PHE A 199 11.59 -32.19 6.23
N GLN A 200 11.99 -30.99 6.64
CA GLN A 200 11.11 -29.98 7.22
C GLN A 200 11.05 -28.78 6.29
N ILE A 201 9.92 -28.59 5.61
CA ILE A 201 9.74 -27.52 4.63
C ILE A 201 8.94 -26.39 5.28
N ILE A 202 9.49 -25.17 5.29
CA ILE A 202 8.91 -24.04 6.01
C ILE A 202 8.78 -22.85 5.05
N PRO A 203 7.55 -22.40 4.73
CA PRO A 203 7.36 -21.16 4.00
C PRO A 203 7.62 -19.96 4.89
N LEU A 204 8.24 -18.91 4.33
CA LEU A 204 8.57 -17.67 5.03
C LEU A 204 8.20 -16.46 4.16
N HIS A 205 7.25 -15.66 4.65
CA HIS A 205 6.79 -14.46 3.97
C HIS A 205 6.34 -13.44 5.02
N SER A 206 6.45 -12.14 4.71
CA SER A 206 5.99 -11.04 5.58
C SER A 206 4.51 -11.08 5.93
N MET A 207 3.72 -11.88 5.20
CA MET A 207 2.26 -11.99 5.37
C MET A 207 1.88 -13.10 6.35
N LEU A 208 2.85 -13.92 6.76
CA LEU A 208 2.61 -15.00 7.71
C LEU A 208 2.57 -14.45 9.14
N PRO A 209 1.68 -14.96 10.00
CA PRO A 209 1.66 -14.59 11.41
C PRO A 209 3.03 -14.82 12.07
N THR A 210 3.40 -13.95 13.02
CA THR A 210 4.70 -14.00 13.71
C THR A 210 5.00 -15.37 14.32
N VAL A 211 3.99 -16.08 14.82
CA VAL A 211 4.13 -17.43 15.38
C VAL A 211 4.61 -18.43 14.32
N SER A 212 4.07 -18.37 13.11
CA SER A 212 4.48 -19.23 11.99
C SER A 212 5.91 -18.91 11.52
N GLN A 213 6.32 -17.64 11.60
CA GLN A 213 7.69 -17.24 11.28
C GLN A 213 8.70 -17.79 12.29
N LYS A 214 8.34 -17.96 13.57
CA LYS A 214 9.29 -18.46 14.60
C LYS A 214 9.79 -19.88 14.36
N ALA A 215 9.03 -20.71 13.63
CA ALA A 215 9.42 -22.10 13.35
C ALA A 215 10.76 -22.22 12.60
N ILE A 216 11.17 -21.19 11.86
CA ILE A 216 12.43 -21.18 11.11
C ILE A 216 13.69 -21.18 12.01
N PHE A 217 13.57 -20.69 13.25
CA PHE A 217 14.69 -20.61 14.19
C PHE A 217 14.95 -21.93 14.92
N ASN A 218 14.00 -22.86 14.86
CA ASN A 218 14.15 -24.15 15.50
C ASN A 218 15.17 -25.00 14.71
N THR A 219 16.05 -25.67 15.44
CA THR A 219 16.91 -26.70 14.87
C THR A 219 16.05 -27.90 14.48
N PRO A 220 16.19 -28.44 13.24
CA PRO A 220 15.45 -29.62 12.85
C PRO A 220 15.89 -30.84 13.68
N PRO A 221 15.02 -31.87 13.82
CA PRO A 221 15.41 -33.14 14.43
C PRO A 221 16.63 -33.78 13.73
N GLU A 222 17.34 -34.64 14.45
CA GLU A 222 18.48 -35.36 13.87
C GLU A 222 18.06 -36.19 12.65
N GLY A 223 18.86 -36.14 11.58
CA GLY A 223 18.54 -36.78 10.30
C GLY A 223 17.52 -36.04 9.42
N VAL A 224 16.91 -34.96 9.91
CA VAL A 224 15.94 -34.14 9.16
C VAL A 224 16.62 -32.89 8.60
N ARG A 225 16.47 -32.65 7.30
CA ARG A 225 16.97 -31.42 6.65
C ARG A 225 15.88 -30.35 6.58
N LYS A 226 16.20 -29.16 7.09
CA LYS A 226 15.33 -27.98 6.99
C LYS A 226 15.47 -27.31 5.61
N ILE A 227 14.34 -26.98 4.98
CA ILE A 227 14.23 -26.23 3.73
C ILE A 227 13.31 -25.02 3.97
N VAL A 228 13.86 -23.82 3.88
CA VAL A 228 13.13 -22.57 4.07
C VAL A 228 12.86 -21.93 2.71
N LEU A 229 11.59 -21.70 2.40
CA LEU A 229 11.15 -21.06 1.16
C LEU A 229 10.77 -19.61 1.44
N ALA A 230 11.61 -18.66 1.05
CA ALA A 230 11.52 -17.28 1.52
C ALA A 230 11.48 -16.24 0.38
N THR A 231 10.90 -15.07 0.68
CA THR A 231 11.13 -13.85 -0.11
C THR A 231 12.39 -13.12 0.36
N ASN A 232 12.56 -11.87 -0.07
CA ASN A 232 13.59 -10.95 0.44
C ASN A 232 13.51 -10.70 1.96
N ILE A 233 12.46 -11.14 2.67
CA ILE A 233 12.40 -11.07 4.14
C ILE A 233 13.58 -11.80 4.84
N ALA A 234 14.09 -12.88 4.22
CA ALA A 234 15.25 -13.61 4.75
C ALA A 234 16.60 -12.94 4.40
N GLU A 235 16.59 -11.90 3.56
CA GLU A 235 17.79 -11.25 3.04
C GLU A 235 18.43 -10.28 4.03
N THR A 236 17.64 -9.61 4.87
CA THR A 236 18.08 -8.64 5.89
C THR A 236 17.52 -8.99 7.26
N SER A 237 16.21 -9.05 7.39
CA SER A 237 15.46 -8.97 8.66
C SER A 237 15.52 -10.21 9.57
N ILE A 238 15.96 -11.36 9.07
CA ILE A 238 15.87 -12.64 9.80
C ILE A 238 17.19 -13.39 9.75
N THR A 239 17.70 -13.85 10.89
CA THR A 239 18.91 -14.68 10.97
C THR A 239 18.58 -16.15 11.24
N ILE A 240 18.79 -17.02 10.25
CA ILE A 240 18.65 -18.47 10.39
C ILE A 240 20.08 -19.03 10.42
N ASP A 241 20.47 -19.61 11.54
CA ASP A 241 21.89 -19.91 11.83
C ASP A 241 22.39 -21.18 11.12
N ASP A 242 21.53 -22.16 10.90
CA ASP A 242 21.89 -23.46 10.34
C ASP A 242 21.86 -23.52 8.80
N ILE A 243 21.71 -22.37 8.13
CA ILE A 243 21.76 -22.29 6.66
C ILE A 243 23.20 -22.54 6.16
N VAL A 244 23.35 -23.55 5.30
CA VAL A 244 24.62 -23.88 4.61
C VAL A 244 24.45 -23.73 3.09
N TYR A 245 23.23 -23.91 2.59
CA TYR A 245 22.93 -23.81 1.17
C TYR A 245 21.94 -22.70 0.90
N VAL A 246 22.25 -21.84 -0.06
CA VAL A 246 21.34 -20.82 -0.58
C VAL A 246 21.02 -21.14 -2.03
N VAL A 247 19.75 -21.12 -2.39
CA VAL A 247 19.27 -21.18 -3.78
C VAL A 247 18.63 -19.83 -4.11
N ASP A 248 19.27 -19.05 -4.96
CA ASP A 248 18.87 -17.70 -5.31
C ASP A 248 18.30 -17.64 -6.74
N CYS A 249 16.98 -17.44 -6.85
CA CYS A 249 16.32 -17.30 -8.15
C CYS A 249 16.63 -15.98 -8.86
N GLY A 250 17.35 -15.04 -8.22
CA GLY A 250 17.74 -13.77 -8.83
C GLY A 250 16.61 -12.75 -8.99
N LYS A 251 15.40 -13.06 -8.49
CA LYS A 251 14.24 -12.20 -8.63
C LYS A 251 13.63 -11.80 -7.29
N THR A 252 12.92 -10.68 -7.29
CA THR A 252 12.15 -10.17 -6.16
C THR A 252 10.91 -9.43 -6.67
N LYS A 253 9.78 -9.52 -5.97
CA LYS A 253 8.65 -8.60 -6.18
C LYS A 253 8.86 -7.41 -5.26
N MET A 254 8.96 -6.21 -5.82
CA MET A 254 9.05 -4.95 -5.07
C MET A 254 7.90 -4.04 -5.48
N ASN A 255 7.41 -3.25 -4.52
CA ASN A 255 6.44 -2.21 -4.82
C ASN A 255 7.17 -1.05 -5.52
N ASN A 256 6.80 -0.82 -6.78
CA ASN A 256 7.32 0.26 -7.62
C ASN A 256 6.17 1.20 -8.00
N PHE A 257 6.49 2.38 -8.48
CA PHE A 257 5.51 3.39 -8.83
C PHE A 257 5.73 3.90 -10.27
N ASP A 258 4.75 3.63 -11.13
CA ASP A 258 4.70 4.18 -12.48
C ASP A 258 4.12 5.60 -12.40
N VAL A 259 5.02 6.58 -12.30
CA VAL A 259 4.69 8.02 -12.23
C VAL A 259 3.81 8.45 -13.40
N LYS A 260 4.02 7.91 -14.61
CA LYS A 260 3.28 8.32 -15.81
C LYS A 260 1.80 7.94 -15.73
N ASN A 261 1.52 6.73 -15.26
CA ASN A 261 0.13 6.24 -15.15
C ASN A 261 -0.47 6.46 -13.75
N ASN A 262 0.34 6.93 -12.79
CA ASN A 262 -0.03 7.03 -11.37
C ASN A 262 -0.51 5.66 -10.83
N ILE A 263 0.27 4.60 -11.08
CA ILE A 263 -0.07 3.20 -10.74
C ILE A 263 1.06 2.58 -9.92
N ALA A 264 0.71 1.98 -8.77
CA ALA A 264 1.62 1.09 -8.05
C ALA A 264 1.75 -0.24 -8.82
N THR A 265 2.97 -0.72 -9.00
CA THR A 265 3.26 -1.95 -9.74
C THR A 265 4.00 -2.94 -8.83
N LEU A 266 3.53 -4.18 -8.80
CA LEU A 266 4.14 -5.28 -8.05
C LEU A 266 4.51 -6.41 -9.03
N LYS A 267 5.61 -6.22 -9.75
CA LYS A 267 6.10 -7.20 -10.74
C LYS A 267 7.38 -7.88 -10.25
N PRO A 268 7.62 -9.15 -10.61
CA PRO A 268 8.92 -9.77 -10.40
C PRO A 268 9.98 -9.03 -11.24
N GLU A 269 11.01 -8.54 -10.58
CA GLU A 269 12.16 -7.87 -11.19
C GLU A 269 13.45 -8.58 -10.81
N TRP A 270 14.50 -8.37 -11.60
CA TRP A 270 15.84 -8.84 -11.29
C TRP A 270 16.39 -8.09 -10.06
N ILE A 271 17.10 -8.81 -9.21
CA ILE A 271 17.76 -8.22 -8.03
C ILE A 271 18.99 -7.41 -8.43
N SER A 272 19.49 -6.58 -7.50
CA SER A 272 20.79 -5.92 -7.66
C SER A 272 21.96 -6.84 -7.30
N LEU A 273 23.19 -6.46 -7.70
CA LEU A 273 24.42 -7.12 -7.27
C LEU A 273 24.57 -7.08 -5.74
N ALA A 274 24.17 -5.98 -5.08
CA ALA A 274 24.15 -5.88 -3.64
C ALA A 274 23.23 -6.94 -3.01
N ASN A 275 22.04 -7.16 -3.56
CA ASN A 275 21.12 -8.20 -3.07
C ASN A 275 21.71 -9.60 -3.25
N ALA A 276 22.27 -9.91 -4.43
CA ALA A 276 22.93 -11.19 -4.70
C ALA A 276 24.05 -11.48 -3.69
N ARG A 277 24.88 -10.47 -3.38
CA ARG A 277 25.94 -10.56 -2.35
C ARG A 277 25.38 -10.81 -0.95
N GLN A 278 24.28 -10.14 -0.58
CA GLN A 278 23.62 -10.36 0.71
C GLN A 278 23.06 -11.79 0.83
N ARG A 279 22.38 -12.27 -0.23
CA ARG A 279 21.84 -13.64 -0.30
C ARG A 279 22.95 -14.68 -0.19
N ARG A 280 24.06 -14.49 -0.91
CA ARG A 280 25.26 -15.33 -0.79
C ARG A 280 25.80 -15.38 0.65
N GLY A 281 25.82 -14.23 1.33
CA GLY A 281 26.26 -14.14 2.73
C GLY A 281 25.42 -14.96 3.72
N ARG A 282 24.19 -15.36 3.35
CA ARG A 282 23.32 -16.19 4.22
C ARG A 282 23.81 -17.62 4.36
N ALA A 283 24.59 -18.14 3.41
CA ALA A 283 25.16 -19.49 3.47
C ALA A 283 26.42 -19.57 4.36
N GLY A 284 27.09 -18.45 4.62
CA GLY A 284 28.43 -18.40 5.22
C GLY A 284 28.50 -17.93 6.66
N ARG A 285 27.41 -18.09 7.44
CA ARG A 285 27.34 -17.52 8.81
C ARG A 285 28.07 -18.36 9.86
N VAL A 286 27.74 -19.64 9.94
CA VAL A 286 28.23 -20.54 10.98
C VAL A 286 29.37 -21.42 10.45
N GLN A 287 29.32 -21.74 9.17
CA GLN A 287 30.33 -22.56 8.49
C GLN A 287 30.41 -22.16 7.02
N GLU A 288 31.36 -22.74 6.29
CA GLU A 288 31.44 -22.58 4.85
C GLU A 288 30.12 -23.06 4.21
N GLY A 289 29.60 -22.32 3.24
CA GLY A 289 28.35 -22.63 2.55
C GLY A 289 28.43 -22.38 1.06
N VAL A 290 27.38 -22.81 0.35
CA VAL A 290 27.28 -22.72 -1.10
C VAL A 290 26.05 -21.91 -1.49
N CYS A 291 26.22 -20.96 -2.40
CA CYS A 291 25.13 -20.18 -2.98
C CYS A 291 24.99 -20.51 -4.47
N TYR A 292 23.84 -21.07 -4.84
CA TYR A 292 23.47 -21.39 -6.22
C TYR A 292 22.63 -20.26 -6.79
N HIS A 293 23.15 -19.54 -7.77
CA HIS A 293 22.42 -18.50 -8.50
C HIS A 293 21.76 -19.11 -9.74
N LEU A 294 20.44 -19.01 -9.85
CA LEU A 294 19.66 -19.54 -10.98
C LEU A 294 19.55 -18.52 -12.13
N TYR A 295 20.66 -17.89 -12.45
CA TYR A 295 20.83 -16.96 -13.56
C TYR A 295 22.24 -17.05 -14.10
N SER A 296 22.41 -16.78 -15.39
CA SER A 296 23.73 -16.81 -16.02
C SER A 296 24.58 -15.61 -15.60
N ARG A 297 25.91 -15.73 -15.72
CA ARG A 297 26.82 -14.59 -15.56
C ARG A 297 26.54 -13.47 -16.58
N ALA A 298 26.04 -13.81 -17.76
CA ALA A 298 25.61 -12.81 -18.74
C ALA A 298 24.45 -11.96 -18.21
N ARG A 299 23.48 -12.59 -17.55
CA ARG A 299 22.37 -11.89 -16.89
C ARG A 299 22.85 -11.09 -15.69
N GLU A 300 23.72 -11.66 -14.85
CA GLU A 300 24.32 -10.96 -13.70
C GLU A 300 25.02 -9.64 -14.12
N GLN A 301 25.72 -9.62 -15.25
CA GLN A 301 26.36 -8.41 -15.79
C GLN A 301 25.38 -7.28 -16.15
N THR A 302 24.08 -7.57 -16.23
CA THR A 302 23.03 -6.55 -16.48
C THR A 302 22.40 -6.01 -15.20
N PHE A 303 22.74 -6.56 -14.03
CA PHE A 303 22.18 -6.12 -12.76
C PHE A 303 22.72 -4.74 -12.39
N GLN A 304 21.87 -3.94 -11.75
CA GLN A 304 22.30 -2.71 -11.10
C GLN A 304 23.16 -3.03 -9.87
N ASP A 305 24.08 -2.14 -9.51
CA ASP A 305 24.93 -2.33 -8.34
C ASP A 305 24.09 -2.38 -7.04
N TYR A 306 23.09 -1.51 -6.93
CA TYR A 306 22.24 -1.32 -5.77
C TYR A 306 20.76 -1.24 -6.19
N PRO A 307 19.81 -1.62 -5.31
CA PRO A 307 18.40 -1.42 -5.60
C PRO A 307 18.07 0.07 -5.61
N LEU A 308 17.08 0.47 -6.42
CA LEU A 308 16.60 1.84 -6.44
C LEU A 308 16.08 2.23 -5.04
N PRO A 309 16.51 3.38 -4.47
CA PRO A 309 16.06 3.85 -3.17
C PRO A 309 14.54 3.92 -3.09
N GLU A 310 13.97 3.57 -1.92
CA GLU A 310 12.51 3.51 -1.74
C GLU A 310 11.84 4.86 -2.06
N ILE A 311 12.45 5.97 -1.66
CA ILE A 311 11.97 7.32 -1.92
C ILE A 311 11.79 7.63 -3.42
N GLN A 312 12.51 6.94 -4.31
CA GLN A 312 12.42 7.15 -5.76
C GLN A 312 11.40 6.22 -6.45
N ARG A 313 10.85 5.23 -5.74
CA ARG A 313 10.00 4.18 -6.34
C ARG A 313 8.66 3.97 -5.65
N THR A 314 8.36 4.71 -4.58
CA THR A 314 7.06 4.67 -3.90
C THR A 314 6.37 6.02 -3.95
N ARG A 315 5.08 6.04 -3.60
CA ARG A 315 4.32 7.29 -3.43
C ARG A 315 4.86 8.06 -2.22
N LEU A 316 4.84 9.39 -2.31
CA LEU A 316 5.44 10.27 -1.30
C LEU A 316 4.42 10.84 -0.32
N ASP A 317 3.16 10.40 -0.35
CA ASP A 317 2.06 11.06 0.35
C ASP A 317 2.30 11.12 1.87
N GLU A 318 2.69 10.00 2.48
CA GLU A 318 3.04 9.95 3.90
C GLU A 318 4.29 10.78 4.22
N VAL A 319 5.33 10.71 3.37
CA VAL A 319 6.58 11.47 3.54
C VAL A 319 6.30 12.97 3.53
N VAL A 320 5.44 13.42 2.61
CA VAL A 320 5.01 14.82 2.51
C VAL A 320 4.28 15.25 3.78
N LEU A 321 3.29 14.48 4.25
CA LEU A 321 2.57 14.82 5.49
C LEU A 321 3.49 14.90 6.70
N LYS A 322 4.40 13.94 6.87
CA LYS A 322 5.39 13.96 7.97
C LYS A 322 6.32 15.16 7.87
N ALA A 323 6.81 15.50 6.67
CA ALA A 323 7.65 16.67 6.46
C ALA A 323 6.93 17.98 6.79
N LYS A 324 5.64 18.10 6.44
CA LYS A 324 4.82 19.26 6.83
C LYS A 324 4.55 19.32 8.32
N MET A 325 4.28 18.19 8.95
CA MET A 325 4.08 18.12 10.41
C MET A 325 5.35 18.55 11.17
N LEU A 326 6.52 18.24 10.63
CA LEU A 326 7.83 18.69 11.14
C LEU A 326 8.22 20.11 10.72
N GLN A 327 7.35 20.83 10.00
CA GLN A 327 7.54 22.22 9.56
C GLN A 327 8.82 22.43 8.72
N LEU A 328 9.17 21.48 7.85
CA LEU A 328 10.39 21.52 7.04
C LEU A 328 10.29 22.45 5.80
N GLY A 329 9.26 23.29 5.73
CA GLY A 329 9.02 24.25 4.66
C GLY A 329 8.30 23.66 3.43
N LYS A 330 8.61 24.22 2.24
CA LYS A 330 8.07 23.71 0.96
C LYS A 330 8.69 22.36 0.61
N ILE A 331 7.87 21.45 0.07
CA ILE A 331 8.27 20.04 -0.07
C ILE A 331 9.31 19.84 -1.16
N ALA A 332 9.09 20.41 -2.35
CA ALA A 332 10.03 20.22 -3.45
C ALA A 332 11.46 20.70 -3.10
N PRO A 333 11.67 21.91 -2.54
CA PRO A 333 13.02 22.33 -2.10
C PRO A 333 13.62 21.47 -0.97
N PHE A 334 12.79 20.90 -0.10
CA PHE A 334 13.25 20.01 0.96
C PHE A 334 13.72 18.67 0.40
N LEU A 335 12.90 18.01 -0.43
CA LEU A 335 13.20 16.70 -0.99
C LEU A 335 14.40 16.72 -1.95
N GLN A 336 14.68 17.85 -2.59
CA GLN A 336 15.88 18.03 -3.42
C GLN A 336 17.20 18.04 -2.63
N LYS A 337 17.14 18.13 -1.29
CA LYS A 337 18.33 18.07 -0.42
C LYS A 337 18.65 16.67 0.08
N LEU A 338 17.84 15.67 -0.27
CA LEU A 338 18.09 14.27 0.10
C LEU A 338 19.32 13.72 -0.64
N LEU A 339 19.88 12.63 -0.12
CA LEU A 339 21.00 11.91 -0.77
C LEU A 339 20.63 11.50 -2.20
N ASP A 340 19.45 10.89 -2.33
CA ASP A 340 18.85 10.47 -3.59
C ASP A 340 17.47 11.13 -3.70
N PRO A 341 17.37 12.31 -4.33
CA PRO A 341 16.10 13.02 -4.43
C PRO A 341 15.09 12.26 -5.33
N PRO A 342 13.78 12.29 -5.01
CA PRO A 342 12.76 11.71 -5.86
C PRO A 342 12.53 12.50 -7.15
N ASP A 343 11.88 11.86 -8.11
CA ASP A 343 11.42 12.50 -9.34
C ASP A 343 10.41 13.63 -9.04
N GLU A 344 10.56 14.78 -9.70
CA GLU A 344 9.72 15.97 -9.47
C GLU A 344 8.24 15.70 -9.78
N ALA A 345 7.94 14.89 -10.80
CA ALA A 345 6.57 14.54 -11.13
C ALA A 345 5.96 13.65 -10.03
N SER A 346 6.75 12.79 -9.37
CA SER A 346 6.28 12.05 -8.18
C SER A 346 5.90 12.99 -7.03
N VAL A 347 6.74 13.99 -6.75
CA VAL A 347 6.45 15.03 -5.74
C VAL A 347 5.17 15.80 -6.07
N HIS A 348 5.01 16.21 -7.33
CA HIS A 348 3.82 16.92 -7.78
C HIS A 348 2.54 16.08 -7.66
N LEU A 349 2.59 14.79 -8.00
CA LEU A 349 1.46 13.88 -7.85
C LEU A 349 1.03 13.71 -6.40
N SER A 350 1.98 13.62 -5.46
CA SER A 350 1.67 13.54 -4.03
C SER A 350 1.07 14.84 -3.49
N LEU A 351 1.63 16.01 -3.85
CA LEU A 351 1.04 17.29 -3.48
C LEU A 351 -0.38 17.45 -4.05
N LYS A 352 -0.61 17.05 -5.31
CA LYS A 352 -1.93 17.07 -5.94
C LYS A 352 -2.92 16.18 -5.20
N LEU A 353 -2.55 14.95 -4.83
CA LEU A 353 -3.43 14.05 -4.08
C LEU A 353 -3.77 14.64 -2.70
N LEU A 354 -2.76 15.11 -1.96
CA LEU A 354 -2.95 15.63 -0.61
C LEU A 354 -3.83 16.88 -0.57
N ARG A 355 -3.79 17.72 -1.60
CA ARG A 355 -4.78 18.81 -1.79
C ARG A 355 -6.16 18.25 -2.07
N LEU A 356 -6.30 17.33 -3.03
CA LEU A 356 -7.59 16.74 -3.40
C LEU A 356 -8.29 16.03 -2.24
N ILE A 357 -7.58 15.51 -1.25
CA ILE A 357 -8.21 14.89 -0.07
C ILE A 357 -8.43 15.84 1.10
N ASP A 358 -8.20 17.16 0.93
CA ASP A 358 -8.23 18.19 1.96
C ASP A 358 -7.18 18.01 3.06
N ALA A 359 -6.04 17.35 2.81
CA ALA A 359 -4.97 17.24 3.79
C ALA A 359 -4.01 18.45 3.75
N LEU A 360 -3.85 19.07 2.58
CA LEU A 360 -3.10 20.30 2.37
C LEU A 360 -3.97 21.37 1.72
N ASP A 361 -3.71 22.63 2.03
CA ASP A 361 -4.25 23.77 1.28
C ASP A 361 -3.41 24.08 0.02
N ASP A 362 -3.81 25.11 -0.72
CA ASP A 362 -3.13 25.56 -1.95
C ASP A 362 -1.68 26.02 -1.69
N ASP A 363 -1.41 26.57 -0.51
CA ASP A 363 -0.09 27.04 -0.08
C ASP A 363 0.80 25.95 0.54
N GLU A 364 0.33 24.69 0.52
CA GLU A 364 0.96 23.52 1.13
C GLU A 364 1.03 23.56 2.68
N HIS A 365 0.10 24.21 3.36
CA HIS A 365 -0.07 24.09 4.81
C HIS A 365 -1.00 22.92 5.15
N LEU A 366 -0.80 22.34 6.34
CA LEU A 366 -1.69 21.30 6.86
C LEU A 366 -3.03 21.91 7.23
N THR A 367 -4.10 21.33 6.69
CA THR A 367 -5.46 21.58 7.16
C THR A 367 -5.70 20.86 8.50
N PRO A 368 -6.81 21.12 9.20
CA PRO A 368 -7.17 20.33 10.38
C PRO A 368 -7.22 18.82 10.13
N LEU A 369 -7.77 18.40 8.99
CA LEU A 369 -7.76 17.01 8.56
C LEU A 369 -6.33 16.50 8.36
N GLY A 370 -5.49 17.28 7.66
CA GLY A 370 -4.09 16.95 7.42
C GLY A 370 -3.28 16.73 8.70
N TYR A 371 -3.53 17.53 9.74
CA TYR A 371 -2.89 17.34 11.05
C TYR A 371 -3.27 16.01 11.71
N HIS A 372 -4.54 15.60 11.63
CA HIS A 372 -4.97 14.30 12.15
C HIS A 372 -4.37 13.15 11.32
N LEU A 373 -4.38 13.27 9.98
CA LEU A 373 -3.79 12.27 9.09
C LEU A 373 -2.29 12.09 9.31
N ALA A 374 -1.54 13.18 9.49
CA ALA A 374 -0.10 13.13 9.73
C ALA A 374 0.28 12.43 11.05
N LYS A 375 -0.66 12.28 12.00
CA LYS A 375 -0.45 11.52 13.24
C LYS A 375 -0.62 10.01 13.05
N LEU A 376 -1.33 9.58 12.00
CA LEU A 376 -1.52 8.17 11.68
C LEU A 376 -0.30 7.60 10.91
N PRO A 377 0.13 6.37 11.19
CA PRO A 377 1.16 5.68 10.41
C PRO A 377 0.51 4.88 9.27
N LEU A 378 -0.29 5.56 8.44
CA LEU A 378 -1.11 4.94 7.39
C LEU A 378 -1.13 5.82 6.14
N ASP A 379 -1.48 5.20 5.01
CA ASP A 379 -1.81 5.92 3.79
C ASP A 379 -2.90 6.98 4.06
N PRO A 380 -2.79 8.21 3.54
CA PRO A 380 -3.72 9.30 3.87
C PRO A 380 -5.18 9.04 3.47
N GLN A 381 -5.43 8.28 2.40
CA GLN A 381 -6.80 7.92 1.97
C GLN A 381 -7.42 6.93 2.96
N ILE A 382 -6.64 5.93 3.40
CA ILE A 382 -7.05 4.99 4.45
C ILE A 382 -7.25 5.74 5.77
N GLY A 383 -6.32 6.62 6.16
CA GLY A 383 -6.45 7.43 7.36
C GLY A 383 -7.70 8.30 7.37
N LYS A 384 -8.06 8.92 6.23
CA LYS A 384 -9.27 9.72 6.08
C LYS A 384 -10.51 8.83 6.28
N MET A 385 -10.52 7.65 5.67
CA MET A 385 -11.59 6.67 5.82
C MET A 385 -11.83 6.29 7.30
N LEU A 386 -10.76 6.00 8.05
CA LEU A 386 -10.84 5.61 9.47
C LEU A 386 -11.30 6.76 10.37
N LEU A 387 -10.81 7.98 10.13
CA LEU A 387 -11.23 9.18 10.87
C LEU A 387 -12.71 9.48 10.66
N MET A 388 -13.15 9.44 9.40
CA MET A 388 -14.56 9.67 9.07
C MET A 388 -15.45 8.58 9.68
N ALA A 389 -15.06 7.31 9.63
CA ALA A 389 -15.80 6.23 10.27
C ALA A 389 -15.95 6.43 11.79
N SER A 390 -14.91 6.97 12.43
CA SER A 390 -14.92 7.27 13.87
C SER A 390 -15.83 8.44 14.20
N ILE A 391 -15.81 9.52 13.40
CA ILE A 391 -16.70 10.68 13.58
C ILE A 391 -18.17 10.30 13.41
N PHE A 392 -18.47 9.51 12.36
CA PHE A 392 -19.82 9.09 12.01
C PHE A 392 -20.29 7.80 12.72
N SER A 393 -19.52 7.26 13.66
CA SER A 393 -19.82 6.04 14.42
C SER A 393 -20.24 4.84 13.54
N CYS A 394 -19.45 4.55 12.49
CA CYS A 394 -19.60 3.38 11.62
C CYS A 394 -18.30 2.58 11.48
N VAL A 395 -17.62 2.35 12.61
CA VAL A 395 -16.23 1.87 12.68
C VAL A 395 -16.00 0.47 12.11
N ASP A 396 -16.70 -0.55 12.61
CA ASP A 396 -16.41 -1.96 12.30
C ASP A 396 -16.45 -2.32 10.80
N PRO A 397 -17.50 -1.96 10.03
CA PRO A 397 -17.55 -2.27 8.59
C PRO A 397 -16.48 -1.48 7.82
N VAL A 398 -16.27 -0.21 8.14
CA VAL A 398 -15.30 0.62 7.41
C VAL A 398 -13.87 0.19 7.71
N PHE A 399 -13.56 -0.20 8.96
CA PHE A 399 -12.24 -0.70 9.34
C PHE A 399 -11.94 -2.03 8.64
N THR A 400 -12.96 -2.86 8.39
CA THR A 400 -12.82 -4.09 7.59
C THR A 400 -12.39 -3.79 6.16
N VAL A 401 -12.99 -2.78 5.53
CA VAL A 401 -12.60 -2.33 4.18
C VAL A 401 -11.20 -1.75 4.20
N ALA A 402 -10.91 -0.83 5.12
CA ALA A 402 -9.59 -0.22 5.29
C ALA A 402 -8.47 -1.26 5.50
N ALA A 403 -8.70 -2.30 6.30
CA ALA A 403 -7.73 -3.36 6.54
C ALA A 403 -7.45 -4.15 5.25
N SER A 404 -8.49 -4.44 4.48
CA SER A 404 -8.38 -5.16 3.21
C SER A 404 -7.63 -4.33 2.15
N LEU A 405 -7.90 -3.02 2.08
CA LEU A 405 -7.22 -2.10 1.15
C LEU A 405 -5.75 -1.84 1.53
N GLY A 406 -5.46 -1.77 2.84
CA GLY A 406 -4.10 -1.58 3.34
C GLY A 406 -3.21 -2.83 3.24
N PHE A 407 -3.79 -3.99 2.94
CA PHE A 407 -3.06 -5.25 2.84
C PHE A 407 -3.43 -6.05 1.58
N LYS A 408 -4.48 -6.85 1.65
CA LYS A 408 -5.16 -7.54 0.54
C LYS A 408 -6.49 -8.10 1.03
N ASP A 409 -7.39 -8.43 0.10
CA ASP A 409 -8.56 -9.22 0.42
C ASP A 409 -8.22 -10.70 0.74
N ALA A 410 -9.17 -11.38 1.40
CA ALA A 410 -9.00 -12.76 1.86
C ALA A 410 -9.37 -13.83 0.82
N PHE A 411 -9.88 -13.45 -0.35
CA PHE A 411 -10.31 -14.41 -1.35
C PHE A 411 -9.10 -15.06 -2.03
N TYR A 412 -9.23 -16.35 -2.33
CA TYR A 412 -8.33 -17.06 -3.22
C TYR A 412 -9.11 -17.63 -4.39
N THR A 413 -8.44 -17.82 -5.52
CA THR A 413 -9.06 -18.40 -6.71
C THR A 413 -8.33 -19.70 -7.04
N PRO A 414 -8.91 -20.87 -6.71
CA PRO A 414 -8.38 -22.15 -7.18
C PRO A 414 -8.36 -22.18 -8.71
N MET A 415 -7.44 -22.96 -9.29
CA MET A 415 -7.41 -23.16 -10.74
C MET A 415 -8.73 -23.74 -11.24
N ASN A 416 -9.26 -23.16 -12.31
CA ASN A 416 -10.53 -23.57 -12.96
C ASN A 416 -11.78 -23.42 -12.09
N MET A 417 -11.73 -22.61 -11.02
CA MET A 417 -12.87 -22.32 -10.14
C MET A 417 -13.22 -20.83 -10.11
N GLU A 418 -12.81 -20.06 -11.12
CA GLU A 418 -13.05 -18.62 -11.23
C GLU A 418 -14.55 -18.30 -11.16
N LYS A 419 -15.38 -19.09 -11.87
CA LYS A 419 -16.83 -18.87 -11.94
C LYS A 419 -17.53 -19.13 -10.61
N GLU A 420 -17.08 -20.14 -9.86
CA GLU A 420 -17.59 -20.49 -8.55
C GLU A 420 -17.24 -19.41 -7.52
N VAL A 421 -16.01 -18.88 -7.58
CA VAL A 421 -15.58 -17.74 -6.75
C VAL A 421 -16.41 -16.50 -7.07
N ASP A 422 -16.60 -16.18 -8.35
CA ASP A 422 -17.42 -15.04 -8.77
C ASP A 422 -18.87 -15.19 -8.28
N LYS A 423 -19.44 -16.41 -8.36
CA LYS A 423 -20.77 -16.70 -7.82
C LYS A 423 -20.86 -16.46 -6.31
N GLN A 424 -19.87 -16.93 -5.53
CA GLN A 424 -19.86 -16.71 -4.08
C GLN A 424 -19.71 -15.23 -3.73
N LYS A 425 -18.88 -14.49 -4.46
CA LYS A 425 -18.78 -13.04 -4.30
C LYS A 425 -20.10 -12.33 -4.59
N THR A 426 -20.83 -12.73 -5.63
CA THR A 426 -22.17 -12.19 -5.92
C THR A 426 -23.18 -12.47 -4.80
N ILE A 427 -23.13 -13.67 -4.19
CA ILE A 427 -23.97 -14.00 -3.02
C ILE A 427 -23.61 -13.08 -1.84
N LEU A 428 -22.32 -12.92 -1.56
CA LEU A 428 -21.83 -12.01 -0.51
C LEU A 428 -22.10 -10.53 -0.80
N ALA A 429 -22.26 -10.14 -2.06
CA ALA A 429 -22.62 -8.79 -2.45
C ALA A 429 -24.08 -8.45 -2.07
N GLN A 430 -24.96 -9.46 -1.96
CA GLN A 430 -26.37 -9.29 -1.57
C GLN A 430 -27.10 -8.23 -2.42
N GLY A 431 -26.84 -8.22 -3.73
CA GLY A 431 -27.41 -7.24 -4.67
C GLY A 431 -26.71 -5.88 -4.69
N ALA A 432 -25.81 -5.60 -3.74
CA ALA A 432 -25.02 -4.37 -3.76
C ALA A 432 -24.02 -4.36 -4.92
N THR A 433 -23.89 -3.22 -5.58
CA THR A 433 -22.91 -2.96 -6.64
C THR A 433 -21.56 -2.53 -6.06
N SER A 434 -21.06 -3.26 -5.06
CA SER A 434 -19.88 -2.89 -4.27
C SER A 434 -19.00 -4.10 -3.88
N ASP A 435 -17.76 -4.08 -4.34
CA ASP A 435 -16.73 -5.01 -3.87
C ASP A 435 -16.46 -4.84 -2.36
N TYR A 436 -16.67 -3.64 -1.80
CA TYR A 436 -16.40 -3.38 -0.39
C TYR A 436 -17.49 -3.98 0.51
N THR A 437 -18.75 -4.01 0.07
CA THR A 437 -19.83 -4.75 0.75
C THR A 437 -19.52 -6.24 0.83
N VAL A 438 -18.93 -6.82 -0.22
CA VAL A 438 -18.47 -8.23 -0.22
C VAL A 438 -17.44 -8.46 0.88
N LEU A 439 -16.46 -7.56 1.04
CA LEU A 439 -15.44 -7.66 2.08
C LEU A 439 -16.03 -7.59 3.49
N ILE A 440 -16.97 -6.66 3.70
CA ILE A 440 -17.69 -6.51 4.98
C ILE A 440 -18.45 -7.80 5.32
N ASN A 441 -19.23 -8.32 4.37
CA ASN A 441 -20.05 -9.50 4.58
C ASN A 441 -19.21 -10.77 4.78
N ALA A 442 -18.10 -10.91 4.05
CA ALA A 442 -17.14 -12.01 4.23
C ALA A 442 -16.53 -12.01 5.63
N MET A 443 -16.09 -10.84 6.13
CA MET A 443 -15.53 -10.71 7.48
C MET A 443 -16.58 -11.01 8.55
N LYS A 444 -17.77 -10.40 8.44
CA LYS A 444 -18.87 -10.58 9.40
C LYS A 444 -19.31 -12.05 9.50
N GLY A 445 -19.50 -12.69 8.36
CA GLY A 445 -19.85 -14.11 8.31
C GLY A 445 -18.75 -15.01 8.88
N TRP A 446 -17.48 -14.71 8.59
CA TRP A 446 -16.37 -15.45 9.17
C TRP A 446 -16.24 -15.26 10.69
N GLU A 447 -16.39 -14.04 11.21
CA GLU A 447 -16.35 -13.78 12.65
C GLU A 447 -17.47 -14.55 13.38
N THR A 448 -18.67 -14.63 12.77
CA THR A 448 -19.80 -15.42 13.30
C THR A 448 -19.47 -16.92 13.29
N ALA A 449 -18.91 -17.42 12.18
CA ALA A 449 -18.47 -18.80 12.05
C ALA A 449 -17.33 -19.16 13.02
N LEU A 450 -16.45 -18.20 13.34
CA LEU A 450 -15.38 -18.34 14.30
C LEU A 450 -15.92 -18.49 15.73
N GLU A 451 -16.89 -17.66 16.11
CA GLU A 451 -17.56 -17.72 17.41
C GLU A 451 -18.33 -19.05 17.57
N GLN A 452 -18.90 -19.57 16.48
CA GLN A 452 -19.68 -20.82 16.46
C GLN A 452 -18.83 -22.08 16.17
N GLY A 453 -17.51 -21.94 15.97
CA GLY A 453 -16.59 -23.06 15.84
C GLY A 453 -16.49 -23.73 14.45
N TYR A 454 -17.08 -23.16 13.39
CA TYR A 454 -17.04 -23.69 12.02
C TYR A 454 -16.36 -22.77 10.99
N SER A 455 -15.51 -21.84 11.44
CA SER A 455 -14.78 -20.90 10.57
C SER A 455 -14.03 -21.54 9.39
N HIS A 456 -13.52 -22.77 9.56
CA HIS A 456 -12.86 -23.52 8.48
C HIS A 456 -13.81 -23.91 7.35
N ASP A 457 -15.03 -24.35 7.68
CA ASP A 457 -16.04 -24.71 6.69
C ASP A 457 -16.53 -23.45 5.96
N TYR A 458 -16.80 -22.36 6.70
CA TYR A 458 -17.14 -21.07 6.11
C TYR A 458 -16.08 -20.57 5.13
N CYS A 459 -14.79 -20.69 5.49
CA CYS A 459 -13.69 -20.31 4.61
C CYS A 459 -13.64 -21.17 3.34
N ARG A 460 -13.87 -22.49 3.46
CA ARG A 460 -13.88 -23.41 2.32
C ARG A 460 -15.01 -23.09 1.35
N GLU A 461 -16.21 -22.85 1.87
CA GLU A 461 -17.41 -22.55 1.07
C GLU A 461 -17.33 -21.22 0.33
N ASN A 462 -16.71 -20.21 0.95
CA ASN A 462 -16.62 -18.85 0.40
C ASN A 462 -15.28 -18.55 -0.29
N PHE A 463 -14.41 -19.54 -0.46
CA PHE A 463 -13.06 -19.38 -1.04
C PHE A 463 -12.21 -18.31 -0.32
N LEU A 464 -12.22 -18.35 1.01
CA LEU A 464 -11.48 -17.42 1.86
C LEU A 464 -10.29 -18.10 2.54
N THR A 465 -9.26 -17.30 2.85
CA THR A 465 -8.10 -17.74 3.62
C THR A 465 -8.24 -17.33 5.09
N ASN A 466 -8.42 -18.30 6.00
CA ASN A 466 -8.56 -18.04 7.44
C ASN A 466 -7.42 -17.20 8.03
N ASN A 467 -6.18 -17.46 7.62
CA ASN A 467 -5.01 -16.70 8.10
C ASN A 467 -5.06 -15.22 7.67
N THR A 468 -5.57 -14.94 6.47
CA THR A 468 -5.73 -13.55 6.01
C THR A 468 -6.82 -12.86 6.83
N LEU A 469 -7.94 -13.53 7.11
CA LEU A 469 -9.03 -12.96 7.92
C LEU A 469 -8.60 -12.66 9.37
N LEU A 470 -7.83 -13.56 9.99
CA LEU A 470 -7.22 -13.30 11.30
C LEU A 470 -6.33 -12.05 11.28
N LEU A 471 -5.47 -11.92 10.27
CA LEU A 471 -4.59 -10.76 10.13
C LEU A 471 -5.38 -9.46 9.90
N LEU A 472 -6.43 -9.50 9.07
CA LEU A 472 -7.31 -8.35 8.83
C LEU A 472 -8.03 -7.93 10.12
N ARG A 473 -8.48 -8.88 10.95
CA ARG A 473 -9.02 -8.59 12.28
C ARG A 473 -7.98 -7.92 13.18
N ASP A 474 -6.76 -8.44 13.22
CA ASP A 474 -5.68 -7.85 14.01
C ASP A 474 -5.31 -6.42 13.54
N MET A 475 -5.47 -6.12 12.24
CA MET A 475 -5.33 -4.77 11.69
C MET A 475 -6.48 -3.84 12.14
N LYS A 476 -7.73 -4.31 12.17
CA LYS A 476 -8.86 -3.56 12.74
C LYS A 476 -8.60 -3.16 14.20
N ASP A 477 -8.02 -4.06 14.98
CA ASP A 477 -7.63 -3.79 16.38
C ASP A 477 -6.49 -2.76 16.48
N GLN A 478 -5.54 -2.78 15.54
CA GLN A 478 -4.47 -1.76 15.45
C GLN A 478 -5.03 -0.38 15.12
N PHE A 479 -5.94 -0.29 14.13
CA PHE A 479 -6.59 0.96 13.78
C PHE A 479 -7.38 1.53 14.97
N SER A 480 -8.12 0.67 15.68
CA SER A 480 -8.89 1.06 16.85
C SER A 480 -7.99 1.61 17.95
N ARG A 481 -6.81 1.00 18.18
CA ARG A 481 -5.82 1.54 19.13
C ARG A 481 -5.32 2.92 18.72
N HIS A 482 -4.93 3.13 17.46
CA HIS A 482 -4.49 4.44 16.99
C HIS A 482 -5.57 5.53 17.19
N LEU A 483 -6.82 5.22 16.83
CA LEU A 483 -7.95 6.15 16.92
C LEU A 483 -8.37 6.40 18.38
N HIS A 484 -8.28 5.40 19.25
CA HIS A 484 -8.49 5.53 20.68
C HIS A 484 -7.41 6.42 21.33
N ASP A 485 -6.14 6.26 20.95
CA ASP A 485 -5.04 7.07 21.46
C ASP A 485 -5.18 8.53 21.02
N MET A 486 -5.71 8.76 19.82
CA MET A 486 -6.11 10.08 19.30
C MET A 486 -7.45 10.60 19.86
N LYS A 487 -8.12 9.84 20.74
CA LYS A 487 -9.41 10.17 21.38
C LYS A 487 -10.61 10.27 20.43
N PHE A 488 -10.53 9.73 19.22
CA PHE A 488 -11.67 9.69 18.30
C PHE A 488 -12.70 8.61 18.67
N ILE A 489 -12.28 7.53 19.35
CA ILE A 489 -13.17 6.48 19.86
C ILE A 489 -12.90 6.20 21.33
N GLY A 490 -13.95 5.83 22.08
CA GLY A 490 -13.88 5.66 23.53
C GLY A 490 -13.34 4.30 24.00
N SER A 491 -13.17 3.35 23.08
CA SER A 491 -12.67 2.00 23.35
C SER A 491 -11.71 1.57 22.24
N ASN A 492 -10.73 0.73 22.58
CA ASN A 492 -9.83 0.11 21.61
C ASN A 492 -10.44 -1.11 20.89
N ASN A 493 -11.69 -1.49 21.23
CA ASN A 493 -12.43 -2.54 20.56
C ASN A 493 -13.17 -1.97 19.32
N PRO A 494 -12.85 -2.42 18.08
CA PRO A 494 -13.53 -1.96 16.86
C PRO A 494 -15.05 -2.22 16.87
N LYS A 495 -15.51 -3.21 17.64
CA LYS A 495 -16.93 -3.60 17.76
C LYS A 495 -17.67 -2.90 18.91
N ALA A 496 -17.05 -1.92 19.59
CA ALA A 496 -17.71 -1.19 20.67
C ALA A 496 -18.97 -0.48 20.16
N GLU A 497 -20.08 -0.61 20.89
CA GLU A 497 -21.39 -0.10 20.48
C GLU A 497 -21.39 1.41 20.18
N GLN A 498 -20.76 2.21 21.05
CA GLN A 498 -20.67 3.67 20.90
C GLN A 498 -19.95 4.11 19.61
N ALA A 499 -19.03 3.28 19.11
CA ALA A 499 -18.30 3.53 17.86
C ALA A 499 -19.05 3.01 16.61
N ASN A 500 -20.19 2.34 16.80
CA ASN A 500 -20.92 1.60 15.75
C ASN A 500 -22.42 1.93 15.70
N LEU A 501 -22.85 3.04 16.31
CA LEU A 501 -24.24 3.50 16.31
C LEU A 501 -24.88 3.51 14.91
N ASN A 502 -24.10 3.82 13.87
CA ASN A 502 -24.57 3.90 12.49
C ASN A 502 -24.02 2.79 11.58
N SER A 503 -23.38 1.76 12.11
CA SER A 503 -22.77 0.68 11.30
C SER A 503 -23.79 -0.17 10.51
N HIS A 504 -25.07 -0.09 10.87
CA HIS A 504 -26.17 -0.76 10.16
C HIS A 504 -26.66 0.04 8.94
N ASN A 505 -26.33 1.34 8.84
CA ASN A 505 -26.72 2.21 7.73
C ASN A 505 -25.75 2.01 6.56
N THR A 506 -26.10 1.12 5.62
CA THR A 506 -25.26 0.76 4.47
C THR A 506 -24.96 1.96 3.56
N ALA A 507 -25.94 2.85 3.35
CA ALA A 507 -25.76 4.08 2.58
C ALA A 507 -24.67 4.98 3.18
N LEU A 508 -24.69 5.15 4.51
CA LEU A 508 -23.66 5.90 5.23
C LEU A 508 -22.30 5.21 5.13
N VAL A 509 -22.24 3.90 5.38
CA VAL A 509 -20.98 3.14 5.28
C VAL A 509 -20.36 3.32 3.89
N ASN A 510 -21.15 3.22 2.81
CA ASN A 510 -20.70 3.44 1.45
C ASN A 510 -20.23 4.89 1.22
N ALA A 511 -20.94 5.88 1.77
CA ALA A 511 -20.53 7.29 1.71
C ALA A 511 -19.20 7.55 2.42
N ILE A 512 -18.97 6.94 3.58
CA ILE A 512 -17.72 7.06 4.33
C ILE A 512 -16.57 6.34 3.62
N ILE A 513 -16.81 5.16 3.05
CA ILE A 513 -15.81 4.49 2.19
C ILE A 513 -15.45 5.40 1.01
N ALA A 514 -16.45 5.98 0.34
CA ALA A 514 -16.23 6.92 -0.76
C ALA A 514 -15.42 8.15 -0.34
N SER A 515 -15.58 8.64 0.90
CA SER A 515 -14.80 9.77 1.42
C SER A 515 -13.29 9.51 1.44
N GLY A 516 -12.88 8.26 1.71
CA GLY A 516 -11.49 7.84 1.68
C GLY A 516 -10.99 7.58 0.26
N LEU A 517 -11.83 6.97 -0.58
CA LEU A 517 -11.47 6.64 -1.96
C LEU A 517 -11.39 7.86 -2.87
N TYR A 518 -12.06 8.96 -2.54
CA TYR A 518 -11.91 10.22 -3.25
C TYR A 518 -10.43 10.61 -3.28
N PRO A 519 -9.86 11.01 -4.44
CA PRO A 519 -10.52 11.46 -5.67
C PRO A 519 -10.74 10.38 -6.75
N ASN A 520 -10.58 9.10 -6.44
CA ASN A 520 -10.62 8.01 -7.43
C ASN A 520 -12.06 7.70 -7.88
N VAL A 521 -12.54 8.46 -8.88
CA VAL A 521 -13.89 8.35 -9.43
C VAL A 521 -13.84 7.85 -10.88
N GLY A 522 -14.66 6.84 -11.19
CA GLY A 522 -14.99 6.41 -12.54
C GLY A 522 -16.42 6.83 -12.90
N VAL A 523 -16.63 7.25 -14.15
CA VAL A 523 -17.94 7.62 -14.70
C VAL A 523 -18.37 6.59 -15.72
N ILE A 524 -19.48 5.90 -15.45
CA ILE A 524 -20.12 4.96 -16.37
C ILE A 524 -20.83 5.78 -17.46
N LYS A 525 -20.46 5.54 -18.73
CA LYS A 525 -21.07 6.22 -19.88
C LYS A 525 -22.21 5.44 -20.51
N ARG A 526 -22.10 4.11 -20.46
CA ARG A 526 -23.11 3.16 -20.95
C ARG A 526 -22.78 1.76 -20.47
N THR A 527 -23.81 0.96 -20.23
CA THR A 527 -23.70 -0.48 -20.04
C THR A 527 -24.43 -1.17 -21.18
N ARG A 528 -23.82 -2.22 -21.76
CA ARG A 528 -24.44 -2.98 -22.86
C ARG A 528 -24.11 -4.45 -22.76
N TRP A 529 -25.01 -5.30 -23.23
CA TRP A 529 -24.70 -6.70 -23.45
C TRP A 529 -23.65 -6.87 -24.55
N ASN A 530 -22.64 -7.72 -24.31
CA ASN A 530 -21.61 -8.05 -25.29
C ASN A 530 -21.72 -9.52 -25.69
N ASN A 531 -22.31 -9.76 -26.88
CA ASN A 531 -22.50 -11.11 -27.44
C ASN A 531 -21.21 -11.93 -27.52
N LYS A 532 -20.05 -11.30 -27.79
CA LYS A 532 -18.78 -12.03 -27.94
C LYS A 532 -18.25 -12.57 -26.61
N MET A 533 -18.51 -11.85 -25.53
CA MET A 533 -18.04 -12.23 -24.18
C MET A 533 -19.15 -12.87 -23.34
N ASN A 534 -20.38 -12.94 -23.87
CA ASN A 534 -21.57 -13.42 -23.19
C ASN A 534 -21.76 -12.80 -21.80
N LYS A 535 -21.54 -11.48 -21.71
CA LYS A 535 -21.59 -10.71 -20.46
C LYS A 535 -21.89 -9.23 -20.71
N HIS A 536 -22.36 -8.53 -19.67
CA HIS A 536 -22.49 -7.08 -19.67
C HIS A 536 -21.11 -6.41 -19.70
N PHE A 537 -21.03 -5.29 -20.39
CA PHE A 537 -19.83 -4.47 -20.49
C PHE A 537 -20.18 -3.00 -20.28
N SER A 538 -19.56 -2.42 -19.26
CA SER A 538 -19.67 -1.00 -18.90
C SER A 538 -18.51 -0.20 -19.52
N SER A 539 -18.84 0.82 -20.29
CA SER A 539 -17.88 1.80 -20.81
C SER A 539 -17.61 2.85 -19.75
N ILE A 540 -16.41 2.86 -19.16
CA ILE A 540 -16.08 3.74 -18.03
C ILE A 540 -14.97 4.70 -18.42
N THR A 541 -15.05 5.92 -17.88
CA THR A 541 -13.98 6.90 -17.99
C THR A 541 -13.58 7.46 -16.63
N THR A 542 -12.29 7.61 -16.35
CA THR A 542 -11.79 8.38 -15.19
C THR A 542 -11.28 9.76 -15.64
N PRO A 543 -11.27 10.76 -14.75
CA PRO A 543 -10.70 12.08 -15.04
C PRO A 543 -9.23 12.03 -15.46
N ASP A 544 -8.46 11.13 -14.87
CA ASP A 544 -7.00 11.09 -15.03
C ASP A 544 -6.53 10.14 -16.15
N ASP A 545 -7.27 9.06 -16.45
CA ASP A 545 -6.83 8.01 -17.39
C ASP A 545 -7.67 7.92 -18.68
N GLY A 546 -8.77 8.67 -18.78
CA GLY A 546 -9.70 8.49 -19.89
C GLY A 546 -10.40 7.14 -19.80
N LYS A 547 -10.40 6.36 -20.89
CA LYS A 547 -11.14 5.08 -20.94
C LYS A 547 -10.47 3.99 -20.10
N VAL A 548 -11.26 3.36 -19.24
CA VAL A 548 -10.85 2.24 -18.38
C VAL A 548 -11.87 1.11 -18.42
N CYS A 549 -11.49 -0.06 -17.90
CA CYS A 549 -12.37 -1.22 -17.75
C CYS A 549 -12.53 -1.59 -16.27
N ILE A 550 -13.60 -2.30 -15.91
CA ILE A 550 -13.69 -2.99 -14.60
C ILE A 550 -12.89 -4.29 -14.71
N HIS A 551 -12.07 -4.58 -13.71
CA HIS A 551 -11.32 -5.81 -13.63
C HIS A 551 -12.26 -7.03 -13.49
N PRO A 552 -11.99 -8.17 -14.14
CA PRO A 552 -12.88 -9.34 -14.09
C PRO A 552 -13.17 -9.88 -12.68
N LYS A 553 -12.27 -9.68 -11.71
CA LYS A 553 -12.47 -10.14 -10.31
C LYS A 553 -13.45 -9.30 -9.50
N SER A 554 -13.83 -8.13 -10.00
CA SER A 554 -14.82 -7.26 -9.35
C SER A 554 -16.21 -7.82 -9.58
N VAL A 555 -17.08 -7.73 -8.57
CA VAL A 555 -18.49 -8.11 -8.70
C VAL A 555 -19.24 -7.26 -9.73
N ASN A 556 -18.74 -6.05 -10.00
CA ASN A 556 -19.33 -5.14 -10.97
C ASN A 556 -18.93 -5.44 -12.44
N SER A 557 -18.07 -6.45 -12.68
CA SER A 557 -17.51 -6.71 -14.01
C SER A 557 -18.52 -7.26 -15.03
N ASN A 558 -19.65 -7.79 -14.57
CA ASN A 558 -20.77 -8.29 -15.36
C ASN A 558 -22.12 -7.71 -14.89
N GLN A 559 -22.09 -6.52 -14.29
CA GLN A 559 -23.29 -5.93 -13.74
C GLN A 559 -24.18 -5.35 -14.87
N PRO A 560 -25.49 -5.68 -14.92
CA PRO A 560 -26.40 -5.22 -15.97
C PRO A 560 -26.73 -3.73 -15.88
N SER A 561 -26.92 -3.22 -14.65
CA SER A 561 -27.33 -1.86 -14.35
C SER A 561 -26.71 -1.38 -13.04
N PHE A 562 -26.61 -0.06 -12.89
CA PHE A 562 -26.09 0.60 -11.70
C PHE A 562 -27.07 1.69 -11.30
N ASP A 563 -27.33 1.81 -10.00
CA ASP A 563 -28.24 2.84 -9.45
C ASP A 563 -27.65 4.25 -9.56
N SER A 564 -26.33 4.34 -9.73
CA SER A 564 -25.61 5.58 -9.96
C SER A 564 -24.63 5.43 -11.13
N PRO A 565 -24.41 6.49 -11.93
CA PRO A 565 -23.42 6.47 -12.99
C PRO A 565 -21.97 6.64 -12.48
N PHE A 566 -21.75 6.69 -11.17
CA PHE A 566 -20.44 6.88 -10.57
C PHE A 566 -19.95 5.65 -9.82
N LEU A 567 -18.67 5.34 -10.01
CA LEU A 567 -17.95 4.29 -9.30
C LEU A 567 -16.79 4.92 -8.53
N MET A 568 -16.55 4.46 -7.30
CA MET A 568 -15.30 4.66 -6.59
C MET A 568 -14.41 3.44 -6.75
N TYR A 569 -13.09 3.64 -6.72
CA TYR A 569 -12.11 2.57 -6.72
C TYR A 569 -10.90 2.92 -5.84
N TYR A 570 -10.21 1.92 -5.32
CA TYR A 570 -8.93 2.13 -4.64
C TYR A 570 -7.76 1.83 -5.57
N MET A 571 -7.70 0.59 -6.09
CA MET A 571 -6.59 0.15 -6.93
C MET A 571 -6.97 0.13 -8.41
N LYS A 572 -6.06 0.63 -9.26
CA LYS A 572 -6.08 0.42 -10.70
C LYS A 572 -4.85 -0.35 -11.14
N LEU A 573 -5.04 -1.26 -12.09
CA LEU A 573 -4.00 -2.15 -12.60
C LEU A 573 -3.82 -1.94 -14.11
N LYS A 574 -2.57 -1.89 -14.55
CA LYS A 574 -2.24 -1.85 -15.98
C LYS A 574 -2.28 -3.26 -16.55
N GLY A 575 -3.34 -3.58 -17.30
CA GLY A 575 -3.47 -4.84 -18.04
C GLY A 575 -2.85 -4.76 -19.44
N THR A 576 -3.03 -5.84 -20.22
CA THR A 576 -2.68 -5.89 -21.64
C THR A 576 -3.63 -5.02 -22.46
N GLY A 577 -3.21 -3.78 -22.75
CA GLY A 577 -3.89 -2.86 -23.65
C GLY A 577 -4.94 -1.93 -23.00
N ALA A 578 -5.21 -2.06 -21.70
CA ALA A 578 -6.12 -1.17 -20.97
C ALA A 578 -5.80 -1.09 -19.47
N ILE A 579 -6.18 0.02 -18.84
CA ILE A 579 -6.19 0.18 -17.38
C ILE A 579 -7.50 -0.42 -16.84
N ASN A 580 -7.38 -1.25 -15.80
CA ASN A 580 -8.52 -1.90 -15.15
C ASN A 580 -8.66 -1.38 -13.71
N LEU A 581 -9.87 -1.01 -13.32
CA LEU A 581 -10.22 -0.72 -11.93
C LEU A 581 -10.38 -2.06 -11.21
N HIS A 582 -9.53 -2.35 -10.23
CA HIS A 582 -9.44 -3.67 -9.61
C HIS A 582 -10.61 -3.96 -8.69
N ASP A 583 -10.94 -2.99 -7.84
CA ASP A 583 -12.03 -2.98 -6.89
C ASP A 583 -12.89 -1.75 -7.16
N THR A 584 -14.21 -1.92 -7.13
CA THR A 584 -15.16 -0.85 -7.44
C THR A 584 -16.39 -0.88 -6.53
N SER A 585 -16.94 0.29 -6.24
CA SER A 585 -18.25 0.45 -5.62
C SER A 585 -19.04 1.55 -6.28
N SER A 586 -20.31 1.31 -6.56
CA SER A 586 -21.26 2.37 -6.90
C SER A 586 -21.32 3.39 -5.77
N VAL A 587 -21.44 4.66 -6.14
CA VAL A 587 -21.58 5.77 -5.20
C VAL A 587 -22.53 6.80 -5.76
N TYR A 588 -23.41 7.34 -4.93
CA TYR A 588 -24.31 8.41 -5.33
C TYR A 588 -23.58 9.78 -5.44
N PRO A 589 -24.14 10.75 -6.17
CA PRO A 589 -23.58 12.08 -6.31
C PRO A 589 -23.33 12.83 -4.99
N LEU A 590 -24.24 12.78 -4.01
CA LEU A 590 -24.14 13.61 -2.81
C LEU A 590 -22.88 13.32 -1.96
N PRO A 591 -22.51 12.05 -1.65
CA PRO A 591 -21.24 11.74 -1.02
C PRO A 591 -20.02 12.28 -1.78
N LEU A 592 -20.01 12.19 -3.12
CA LEU A 592 -18.91 12.71 -3.94
C LEU A 592 -18.76 14.21 -3.81
N ILE A 593 -19.88 14.95 -3.85
CA ILE A 593 -19.87 16.41 -3.75
C ILE A 593 -19.48 16.86 -2.34
N PHE A 594 -20.00 16.17 -1.32
CA PHE A 594 -19.79 16.53 0.08
C PHE A 594 -18.32 16.37 0.50
N PHE A 595 -17.66 15.28 0.09
CA PHE A 595 -16.28 14.99 0.48
C PHE A 595 -15.20 15.47 -0.50
N ALA A 596 -15.59 16.16 -1.58
CA ALA A 596 -14.67 16.72 -2.56
C ALA A 596 -13.95 17.96 -2.04
N HIS A 597 -12.63 18.11 -2.28
CA HIS A 597 -11.87 19.31 -1.89
C HIS A 597 -12.48 20.62 -2.40
N ASP A 598 -12.60 20.77 -3.72
CA ASP A 598 -13.11 22.01 -4.34
C ASP A 598 -14.53 21.77 -4.89
N MET A 599 -15.46 22.63 -4.47
CA MET A 599 -16.86 22.65 -4.91
C MET A 599 -17.22 24.04 -5.37
N LYS A 600 -17.26 24.21 -6.69
CA LYS A 600 -17.64 25.46 -7.35
C LYS A 600 -19.10 25.39 -7.74
N SER A 601 -19.90 26.31 -7.21
CA SER A 601 -21.27 26.53 -7.70
C SER A 601 -21.27 27.70 -8.67
N HIS A 602 -21.97 27.54 -9.78
CA HIS A 602 -22.15 28.59 -10.77
C HIS A 602 -23.47 28.40 -11.51
N MET A 603 -24.06 29.52 -11.95
CA MET A 603 -25.26 29.49 -12.79
C MET A 603 -24.88 29.24 -14.25
N VAL A 604 -25.59 28.33 -14.91
CA VAL A 604 -25.43 28.02 -16.32
C VAL A 604 -26.76 28.24 -17.04
N THR A 605 -26.69 28.93 -18.17
CA THR A 605 -27.77 29.04 -19.18
C THR A 605 -27.36 28.35 -20.47
N LYS A 606 -28.32 28.10 -21.36
CA LYS A 606 -28.12 27.45 -22.68
C LYS A 606 -27.03 28.13 -23.52
N ASP A 607 -26.93 29.45 -23.46
CA ASP A 607 -25.94 30.23 -24.21
C ASP A 607 -24.52 30.12 -23.62
N THR A 608 -24.42 29.99 -22.29
CA THR A 608 -23.13 29.81 -21.60
C THR A 608 -22.61 28.37 -21.62
N GLU A 609 -23.49 27.38 -21.80
CA GLU A 609 -23.13 25.96 -21.93
C GLU A 609 -22.29 25.71 -23.21
N LYS A 610 -22.70 26.29 -24.35
CA LYS A 610 -22.01 26.12 -25.64
C LYS A 610 -20.54 26.55 -25.63
N ASN A 611 -20.18 27.48 -24.74
CA ASN A 611 -18.83 28.03 -24.62
C ASN A 611 -17.98 27.33 -23.54
N ARG A 612 -18.52 26.36 -22.79
CA ARG A 612 -17.79 25.63 -21.75
C ARG A 612 -17.50 24.20 -22.19
N ALA A 613 -16.22 23.92 -22.45
CA ALA A 613 -15.75 22.61 -22.92
C ALA A 613 -16.06 21.42 -21.99
N PHE A 614 -16.42 21.69 -20.72
CA PHE A 614 -16.55 20.69 -19.64
C PHE A 614 -17.99 20.44 -19.17
N VAL A 615 -18.97 21.24 -19.64
CA VAL A 615 -20.40 21.03 -19.38
C VAL A 615 -21.04 20.63 -20.71
N LYS A 616 -21.12 19.33 -20.98
CA LYS A 616 -21.96 18.83 -22.06
C LYS A 616 -23.11 18.06 -21.42
N HIS A 617 -24.26 18.71 -21.22
CA HIS A 617 -25.49 17.94 -21.09
C HIS A 617 -25.65 17.14 -22.38
N ARG A 618 -25.91 15.84 -22.25
CA ARG A 618 -26.09 14.95 -23.40
C ARG A 618 -27.24 15.41 -24.31
N HIS A 619 -28.18 16.19 -23.77
CA HIS A 619 -29.35 16.74 -24.47
C HIS A 619 -29.37 18.28 -24.56
N GLY A 620 -28.33 18.98 -24.05
CA GLY A 620 -28.33 20.44 -23.90
C GLY A 620 -29.43 20.96 -22.96
N PHE A 621 -29.32 22.21 -22.48
CA PHE A 621 -30.45 22.82 -21.77
C PHE A 621 -31.66 22.98 -22.71
N LYS A 622 -32.76 22.26 -22.42
CA LYS A 622 -34.03 22.34 -23.17
C LYS A 622 -34.58 23.79 -23.14
N ASP A 623 -34.49 24.45 -21.98
CA ASP A 623 -34.95 25.83 -21.73
C ASP A 623 -33.81 26.81 -21.44
N ASN A 624 -34.02 28.12 -21.64
CA ASN A 624 -33.04 29.16 -21.29
C ASN A 624 -33.07 29.57 -19.80
N LYS A 625 -33.71 28.76 -18.93
CA LYS A 625 -33.79 29.04 -17.50
C LYS A 625 -32.42 28.80 -16.85
N PRO A 626 -31.95 29.71 -15.96
CA PRO A 626 -30.67 29.55 -15.31
C PRO A 626 -30.74 28.38 -14.33
N LYS A 627 -29.80 27.43 -14.46
CA LYS A 627 -29.67 26.28 -13.55
C LYS A 627 -28.39 26.41 -12.74
N GLU A 628 -28.45 26.04 -11.47
CA GLU A 628 -27.24 26.00 -10.64
C GLU A 628 -26.52 24.67 -10.82
N ILE A 629 -25.24 24.76 -11.19
CA ILE A 629 -24.37 23.61 -11.42
C ILE A 629 -23.27 23.62 -10.37
N ILE A 630 -23.13 22.49 -9.67
CA ILE A 630 -21.98 22.21 -8.81
C ILE A 630 -20.94 21.47 -9.64
N THR A 631 -19.72 21.97 -9.67
CA THR A 631 -18.57 21.28 -10.26
C THR A 631 -17.56 20.92 -9.18
N VAL A 632 -17.10 19.68 -9.20
CA VAL A 632 -16.00 19.16 -8.37
C VAL A 632 -14.90 18.57 -9.26
N ARG A 633 -13.65 18.63 -8.79
CA ARG A 633 -12.44 18.27 -9.57
C ARG A 633 -12.34 18.97 -10.94
N ASP A 634 -13.00 20.11 -11.11
CA ASP A 634 -13.12 20.86 -12.37
C ASP A 634 -13.65 20.04 -13.58
N CYS A 635 -14.19 18.85 -13.36
CA CYS A 635 -14.60 17.93 -14.44
C CYS A 635 -15.88 17.15 -14.17
N LEU A 636 -16.31 17.02 -12.91
CA LEU A 636 -17.55 16.36 -12.54
C LEU A 636 -18.58 17.44 -12.23
N SER A 637 -19.68 17.47 -12.98
CA SER A 637 -20.71 18.52 -12.86
C SER A 637 -22.07 17.93 -12.55
N PHE A 638 -22.81 18.60 -11.68
CA PHE A 638 -24.09 18.14 -11.14
C PHE A 638 -25.10 19.28 -11.14
N GLU A 639 -26.32 19.01 -11.59
CA GLU A 639 -27.42 19.96 -11.45
C GLU A 639 -27.93 19.93 -10.01
N CYS A 640 -28.02 21.09 -9.37
CA CYS A 640 -28.41 21.18 -7.97
C CYS A 640 -29.23 22.44 -7.71
N LYS A 641 -30.18 22.38 -6.78
CA LYS A 641 -30.91 23.58 -6.34
C LYS A 641 -29.97 24.54 -5.57
N PRO A 642 -30.12 25.88 -5.72
CA PRO A 642 -29.32 26.85 -4.98
C PRO A 642 -29.33 26.71 -3.47
N SER A 643 -30.50 26.40 -2.90
CA SER A 643 -30.65 26.17 -1.46
C SER A 643 -29.85 24.95 -1.01
N THR A 644 -29.87 23.86 -1.79
CA THR A 644 -29.13 22.62 -1.52
C THR A 644 -27.62 22.85 -1.64
N ALA A 645 -27.17 23.54 -2.68
CA ALA A 645 -25.75 23.89 -2.84
C ALA A 645 -25.22 24.73 -1.68
N LYS A 646 -26.01 25.71 -1.20
CA LYS A 646 -25.67 26.50 -0.01
C LYS A 646 -25.62 25.63 1.25
N LEU A 647 -26.57 24.71 1.43
CA LEU A 647 -26.61 23.79 2.56
C LEU A 647 -25.37 22.87 2.59
N ILE A 648 -25.00 22.29 1.44
CA ILE A 648 -23.80 21.45 1.32
C ILE A 648 -22.54 22.24 1.74
N LYS A 649 -22.39 23.48 1.28
CA LYS A 649 -21.25 24.33 1.65
C LYS A 649 -21.20 24.65 3.14
N GLU A 650 -22.34 24.96 3.75
CA GLU A 650 -22.43 25.22 5.19
C GLU A 650 -22.04 23.97 5.99
N LEU A 651 -22.63 22.82 5.67
CA LEU A 651 -22.33 21.57 6.37
C LEU A 651 -20.85 21.17 6.22
N ARG A 652 -20.26 21.30 5.02
CA ARG A 652 -18.82 21.06 4.83
C ARG A 652 -17.96 21.98 5.69
N THR A 653 -18.34 23.26 5.80
CA THR A 653 -17.65 24.22 6.67
C THR A 653 -17.75 23.79 8.14
N ARG A 654 -18.92 23.32 8.57
CA ARG A 654 -19.11 22.77 9.93
C ARG A 654 -18.29 21.51 10.19
N LEU A 655 -18.14 20.60 9.21
CA LEU A 655 -17.26 19.44 9.35
C LEU A 655 -15.80 19.87 9.55
N ASN A 656 -15.32 20.85 8.78
CA ASN A 656 -13.98 21.39 8.92
C ASN A 656 -13.76 22.08 10.28
N MET A 657 -14.76 22.83 10.76
CA MET A 657 -14.74 23.41 12.11
C MET A 657 -14.71 22.34 13.20
N LEU A 658 -15.46 21.25 13.04
CA LEU A 658 -15.44 20.12 13.96
C LEU A 658 -14.07 19.45 14.02
N LEU A 659 -13.45 19.20 12.86
CA LEU A 659 -12.09 18.65 12.78
C LEU A 659 -11.06 19.57 13.44
N ALA A 660 -11.18 20.88 13.25
CA ALA A 660 -10.35 21.89 13.89
C ALA A 660 -10.56 21.90 15.42
N HIS A 661 -11.81 21.83 15.88
CA HIS A 661 -12.14 21.76 17.29
C HIS A 661 -11.52 20.52 17.95
N LYS A 662 -11.57 19.35 17.30
CA LYS A 662 -10.96 18.11 17.79
C LYS A 662 -9.43 18.13 17.84
N LEU A 663 -8.76 19.12 17.22
CA LEU A 663 -7.31 19.31 17.42
C LEU A 663 -6.99 19.91 18.79
N SER A 664 -7.77 20.90 19.23
CA SER A 664 -7.58 21.56 20.53
C SER A 664 -8.30 20.83 21.67
N HIS A 665 -9.40 20.13 21.37
CA HIS A 665 -10.19 19.37 22.33
C HIS A 665 -10.38 17.92 21.83
N PRO A 666 -9.35 17.07 21.94
CA PRO A 666 -9.46 15.66 21.57
C PRO A 666 -10.54 14.96 22.40
N GLY A 667 -11.52 14.36 21.73
CA GLY A 667 -12.65 13.71 22.37
C GLY A 667 -13.50 12.94 21.37
N THR A 668 -14.23 11.95 21.89
CA THR A 668 -15.15 11.13 21.09
C THR A 668 -16.29 11.98 20.55
N THR A 669 -17.00 11.49 19.54
CA THR A 669 -18.23 12.15 19.09
C THR A 669 -19.28 12.17 20.19
N GLU A 670 -19.77 13.36 20.55
CA GLU A 670 -20.83 13.53 21.53
C GLU A 670 -22.21 13.61 20.84
N TRP A 671 -22.81 12.46 20.55
CA TRP A 671 -24.11 12.39 19.87
C TRP A 671 -25.27 13.07 20.61
N GLY A 672 -25.13 13.25 21.93
CA GLY A 672 -26.09 13.96 22.76
C GLY A 672 -25.91 15.49 22.77
N ASP A 673 -24.77 16.02 22.31
CA ASP A 673 -24.56 17.46 22.18
C ASP A 673 -25.32 17.99 20.96
N PRO A 674 -26.24 18.96 21.13
CA PRO A 674 -26.95 19.56 20.00
C PRO A 674 -26.04 20.21 18.95
N ASN A 675 -24.82 20.62 19.31
CA ASN A 675 -23.91 21.28 18.37
C ASN A 675 -23.09 20.29 17.54
N GLU A 676 -22.68 19.14 18.10
CA GLU A 676 -22.00 18.09 17.34
C GLU A 676 -22.98 17.08 16.72
N GLY A 677 -23.84 16.47 17.54
CA GLY A 677 -24.75 15.40 17.14
C GLY A 677 -25.74 15.80 16.06
N ASN A 678 -26.44 16.93 16.21
CA ASN A 678 -27.44 17.36 15.21
C ASN A 678 -26.79 17.73 13.87
N ILE A 679 -25.58 18.30 13.89
CA ILE A 679 -24.83 18.62 12.68
C ILE A 679 -24.47 17.32 11.94
N LEU A 680 -23.98 16.31 12.66
CA LEU A 680 -23.66 15.01 12.07
C LEU A 680 -24.91 14.30 11.54
N LEU A 681 -26.04 14.38 12.24
CA LEU A 681 -27.32 13.84 11.74
C LEU A 681 -27.77 14.53 10.44
N ALA A 682 -27.67 15.85 10.36
CA ALA A 682 -27.97 16.60 9.14
C ALA A 682 -27.04 16.21 7.97
N MET A 683 -25.75 15.97 8.26
CA MET A 683 -24.80 15.44 7.26
C MET A 683 -25.19 14.04 6.80
N ILE A 684 -25.53 13.13 7.73
CA ILE A 684 -25.96 11.76 7.40
C ILE A 684 -27.22 11.80 6.54
N GLU A 685 -28.22 12.61 6.92
CA GLU A 685 -29.46 12.75 6.17
C GLU A 685 -29.18 13.21 4.73
N LEU A 686 -28.34 14.24 4.56
CA LEU A 686 -27.93 14.73 3.25
C LEU A 686 -27.25 13.64 2.42
N ILE A 687 -26.17 13.04 2.91
CA ILE A 687 -25.34 12.13 2.10
C ILE A 687 -25.98 10.76 1.85
N THR A 688 -27.02 10.39 2.60
CA THR A 688 -27.77 9.12 2.42
C THR A 688 -29.11 9.29 1.72
N ASN A 689 -29.50 10.52 1.38
CA ASN A 689 -30.84 10.83 0.86
C ASN A 689 -31.17 10.10 -0.45
N GLU A 690 -30.21 10.02 -1.40
CA GLU A 690 -30.43 9.43 -2.72
C GLU A 690 -30.66 7.91 -2.65
N ASP A 691 -29.97 7.22 -1.72
CA ASP A 691 -30.11 5.77 -1.53
C ASP A 691 -31.49 5.40 -0.95
N LYS A 692 -31.99 6.20 0.00
CA LYS A 692 -33.29 5.96 0.65
C LYS A 692 -34.47 6.05 -0.31
N ARG A 693 -34.39 6.89 -1.35
CA ARG A 693 -35.47 7.04 -2.35
C ARG A 693 -35.59 5.79 -3.23
N ASN A 694 -34.47 5.18 -3.59
CA ASN A 694 -34.47 3.98 -4.44
C ASN A 694 -34.91 2.71 -3.71
N GLN A 695 -34.90 2.69 -2.37
CA GLN A 695 -35.39 1.56 -1.57
C GLN A 695 -36.91 1.59 -1.32
N GLY A 696 -37.61 2.66 -1.74
CA GLY A 696 -39.03 2.90 -1.41
C GLY A 696 -40.04 2.71 -2.53
N ASP A 697 -39.61 2.53 -3.78
CA ASP A 697 -40.48 2.69 -4.96
C ASP A 697 -40.41 1.48 -5.90
N ASP A 698 -41.40 0.59 -5.79
CA ASP A 698 -41.70 -0.48 -6.74
C ASP A 698 -42.52 0.14 -7.88
N TYR A 699 -41.86 0.84 -8.82
CA TYR A 699 -42.49 1.33 -10.04
C TYR A 699 -41.93 0.60 -11.26
N SER A 700 -42.70 -0.39 -11.70
CA SER A 700 -42.78 -0.72 -13.12
C SER A 700 -43.28 0.51 -13.87
N ASP A 701 -42.43 1.12 -14.69
CA ASP A 701 -42.83 1.65 -15.99
C ASP A 701 -41.58 1.84 -16.86
N GLU A 702 -41.53 1.05 -17.94
CA GLU A 702 -40.67 1.31 -19.07
C GLU A 702 -41.16 2.57 -19.77
N GLU A 703 -40.43 3.69 -19.66
CA GLU A 703 -40.15 4.64 -20.75
C GLU A 703 -39.37 5.87 -20.23
N ASP A 704 -38.45 6.36 -21.07
CA ASP A 704 -37.59 7.55 -20.95
C ASP A 704 -36.32 7.51 -20.06
N ASN A 705 -35.21 7.11 -20.71
CA ASN A 705 -33.82 7.29 -20.30
C ASN A 705 -33.36 8.78 -20.33
N ASP A 706 -33.94 9.65 -19.52
CA ASP A 706 -33.49 11.05 -19.35
C ASP A 706 -32.39 11.13 -18.25
N TYR A 707 -31.12 10.86 -18.61
CA TYR A 707 -29.97 11.00 -17.72
C TYR A 707 -29.57 12.48 -17.53
N VAL A 708 -30.36 13.22 -16.75
CA VAL A 708 -29.94 14.44 -16.06
C VAL A 708 -29.94 14.15 -14.57
N ASN A 709 -28.75 14.13 -13.95
CA ASN A 709 -28.60 13.88 -12.52
C ASN A 709 -29.09 15.10 -11.73
N ASN A 710 -30.39 15.17 -11.47
CA ASN A 710 -31.03 16.20 -10.65
C ASN A 710 -30.83 15.88 -9.17
N ILE A 711 -30.11 16.75 -8.44
CA ILE A 711 -29.88 16.66 -6.99
C ILE A 711 -30.74 17.66 -6.21
#